data_AF-A0A3P8BLU9-F1
#
_entry.id   AF-A0A3P8BLU9-F1
#
_cell.length_a   1.000
_cell.length_b   1.000
_cell.length_c   1.000
_cell.angle_alpha   90.00
_cell.angle_beta   90.00
_cell.angle_gamma   90.00
#
_symmetry.space_group_name_H-M   'P 1'
#
loop_
_entity.id
_entity.type
_entity.pdbx_description
1 polymer ?
#
loop_
_entity_poly.entity_id
_entity_poly.type
_entity_poly.pdbx_seq_one_letter_code
_entity_poly.pdbx_strand_id
1 'polypeptide(L)'
;MGLFPFFSRGSRKVVHAKVTTMDADLDRIVIETSWTGRHLFDAVCRIIGLREVWFFGLQFTNKKGLPCWLQMDREIRKQDVPRGEDGCMQFLFLVKFYPEDVEEELIQDLTRHLFFLQIKQAILSMDLYCSPEASVLLASFAVQAINGDCTEDTEPLDLDKLLPKSVIDQYDMSADMWRERIKRWWINNHGQSREDAEMEYLRVAQDLEMYGILYYPICNKKETDLHLGISALGLGIYKGSNRITPRPFFSWSEIKNISFHNKKFHMKTVDKSTISFRAQERTINPSILDLCIGTHNLYLRRRQPDTLEVQQMKALAKEERARRQQELARIAREREERLQIENERNQLKTELEKIAEQLAQAKEAARKTEETAELLAEKARASEQETLMLTKRVSEAEAECHRLQMNHVKSEEALMRMERKAREAELYAQRISMSLADVNTKPHYASHALITEPSIWSISNLALQGTLSHHQLMMSGGSQEGDRSAMHTSQHPVISNAANSIYRAMPQSIAQMIHAPPPDPSVNQRLEFHNLRSELEKSRHDFSEKARMFKERLNEFRSEIDAMKREDRQTEHDVIHIHNVHNGFDKFTTLRMVGLKPSMPHCLLRSFWRKRAGSAVEKSPAVRKPKVAEITAALIEPSDLYQMEDEIARSTTHADLEKLFLRESAMLRSALMKVIENENEPCTSDVLRNVIQMRRCSRLTHYATAQLRAETSARLEQVEAKYLHLQNSSSEIQHLQKEISRCLQFRWRSDFSAGDEDIDLVPLEEFYASAPEGVSRPEVTKTNLHEQRLARLTWEIAQRKALVDTLTEQEGRRNVLISSINGKEQRLKGLRSKIAALMTAAKPVQEALGVGNASASSAEQRALFSLLPHDLSVLYVQAEAYRDIMEGGRLCSVAKARDYTEVTMF
;
A
#
# COMPACT_ATOMS: atom_id res chain seq x y z
N MET A 1 17.56 75.87 31.76
CA MET A 1 16.13 75.46 31.70
C MET A 1 15.85 74.89 30.31
N GLY A 2 14.85 74.03 30.17
CA GLY A 2 14.45 73.45 28.87
C GLY A 2 14.15 71.97 29.01
N LEU A 3 12.87 71.58 28.99
CA LEU A 3 12.46 70.18 29.09
C LEU A 3 12.50 69.49 27.71
N PHE A 4 12.87 68.22 27.70
CA PHE A 4 12.44 67.28 26.65
C PHE A 4 11.56 66.18 27.30
N PRO A 5 10.51 65.70 26.60
CA PRO A 5 9.39 65.05 27.26
C PRO A 5 9.58 63.55 27.53
N PHE A 6 8.84 63.06 28.53
CA PHE A 6 8.62 61.63 28.76
C PHE A 6 7.95 60.99 27.53
N PHE A 7 8.70 60.18 26.76
CA PHE A 7 8.07 59.21 25.89
C PHE A 7 7.58 58.02 26.70
N SER A 8 6.27 57.95 26.90
CA SER A 8 5.60 56.79 27.51
C SER A 8 5.99 55.52 26.78
N ARG A 9 6.69 54.61 27.47
CA ARG A 9 7.14 53.31 26.94
C ARG A 9 5.97 52.32 26.91
N GLY A 10 4.91 52.69 26.17
CA GLY A 10 3.69 51.91 26.06
C GLY A 10 3.99 50.50 25.55
N SER A 11 3.78 49.50 26.42
CA SER A 11 3.96 48.10 26.07
C SER A 11 3.05 47.75 24.89
N ARG A 12 3.63 47.40 23.73
CA ARG A 12 2.87 46.83 22.61
C ARG A 12 2.25 45.52 23.09
N LYS A 13 0.96 45.55 23.45
CA LYS A 13 0.20 44.35 23.85
C LYS A 13 0.16 43.39 22.65
N VAL A 14 1.02 42.38 22.70
CA VAL A 14 1.05 41.28 21.74
C VAL A 14 -0.34 40.64 21.71
N VAL A 15 -0.82 40.28 20.52
CA VAL A 15 -2.07 39.56 20.34
C VAL A 15 -1.70 38.15 19.89
N HIS A 16 -2.30 37.15 20.51
CA HIS A 16 -2.10 35.76 20.15
C HIS A 16 -3.36 35.18 19.50
N ALA A 17 -3.19 34.28 18.54
CA ALA A 17 -4.24 33.38 18.09
C ALA A 17 -4.09 31.99 18.74
N LYS A 18 -5.22 31.33 18.95
CA LYS A 18 -5.33 29.87 18.98
C LYS A 18 -6.06 29.46 17.70
N VAL A 19 -5.50 28.51 16.95
CA VAL A 19 -6.12 27.98 15.73
C VAL A 19 -6.27 26.47 15.88
N THR A 20 -7.51 26.01 15.98
CA THR A 20 -7.85 24.59 16.09
C THR A 20 -8.13 24.04 14.68
N THR A 21 -7.36 23.06 14.23
CA THR A 21 -7.67 22.25 13.04
C THR A 21 -8.56 21.08 13.46
N MET A 22 -8.87 20.16 12.53
CA MET A 22 -9.61 18.93 12.87
C MET A 22 -8.79 17.92 13.70
N ASP A 23 -7.46 18.02 13.64
CA ASP A 23 -6.48 17.06 14.16
C ASP A 23 -5.51 17.64 15.22
N ALA A 24 -5.38 18.97 15.33
CA ALA A 24 -4.39 19.63 16.17
C ALA A 24 -4.84 21.02 16.70
N ASP A 25 -4.22 21.45 17.79
CA ASP A 25 -4.37 22.79 18.36
C ASP A 25 -3.08 23.60 18.17
N LEU A 26 -3.14 24.69 17.39
CA LEU A 26 -2.03 25.60 17.17
C LEU A 26 -2.15 26.81 18.12
N ASP A 27 -1.59 26.66 19.31
CA ASP A 27 -1.64 27.66 20.37
C ASP A 27 -0.62 28.80 20.21
N ARG A 28 -1.01 29.99 20.70
CA ARG A 28 -0.18 31.18 20.92
C ARG A 28 0.49 31.80 19.68
N ILE A 29 0.02 31.53 18.46
CA ILE A 29 0.53 32.16 17.22
C ILE A 29 0.52 33.70 17.39
N VAL A 30 1.68 34.35 17.25
CA VAL A 30 1.82 35.80 17.44
C VAL A 30 1.23 36.55 16.24
N ILE A 31 0.21 37.37 16.49
CA ILE A 31 -0.40 38.26 15.48
C ILE A 31 0.17 39.68 15.64
N GLU A 32 0.83 40.20 14.61
CA GLU A 32 1.24 41.61 14.58
C GLU A 32 0.05 42.53 14.25
N THR A 33 0.18 43.82 14.61
CA THR A 33 -0.94 44.77 14.51
C THR A 33 -1.42 45.09 13.09
N SER A 34 -0.61 44.74 12.08
CA SER A 34 -0.83 44.93 10.65
C SER A 34 -1.40 43.70 9.92
N TRP A 35 -1.47 42.53 10.57
CA TRP A 35 -1.79 41.27 9.88
C TRP A 35 -3.23 41.23 9.35
N THR A 36 -3.36 40.93 8.06
CA THR A 36 -4.62 40.54 7.42
C THR A 36 -4.95 39.07 7.68
N GLY A 37 -6.18 38.66 7.40
CA GLY A 37 -6.57 37.25 7.52
C GLY A 37 -5.65 36.30 6.75
N ARG A 38 -5.17 36.73 5.58
CA ARG A 38 -4.19 36.02 4.74
C ARG A 38 -2.87 35.74 5.47
N HIS A 39 -2.35 36.70 6.24
CA HIS A 39 -1.07 36.52 6.96
C HIS A 39 -1.17 35.42 8.03
N LEU A 40 -2.28 35.38 8.78
CA LEU A 40 -2.52 34.30 9.75
C LEU A 40 -2.80 32.95 9.06
N PHE A 41 -3.57 32.96 7.96
CA PHE A 41 -3.87 31.76 7.18
C PHE A 41 -2.62 31.13 6.56
N ASP A 42 -1.80 31.93 5.87
CA ASP A 42 -0.55 31.48 5.26
C ASP A 42 0.44 30.98 6.34
N ALA A 43 0.45 31.58 7.53
CA ALA A 43 1.24 31.09 8.66
C ALA A 43 0.76 29.72 9.16
N VAL A 44 -0.56 29.53 9.35
CA VAL A 44 -1.15 28.23 9.73
C VAL A 44 -0.84 27.16 8.70
N CYS A 45 -1.07 27.43 7.41
CA CYS A 45 -0.78 26.48 6.32
C CYS A 45 0.69 26.06 6.27
N ARG A 46 1.63 26.99 6.53
CA ARG A 46 3.07 26.68 6.63
C ARG A 46 3.43 25.84 7.86
N ILE A 47 2.76 26.06 9.00
CA ILE A 47 3.00 25.28 10.23
C ILE A 47 2.57 23.82 10.04
N ILE A 48 1.44 23.58 9.37
CA ILE A 48 0.92 22.21 9.15
C ILE A 48 1.47 21.54 7.87
N GLY A 49 2.11 22.29 6.96
CA GLY A 49 2.64 21.76 5.69
C GLY A 49 1.61 21.66 4.54
N LEU A 50 0.50 22.39 4.64
CA LEU A 50 -0.56 22.40 3.64
C LEU A 50 -0.23 23.36 2.48
N ARG A 51 -0.32 22.85 1.24
CA ARG A 51 -0.16 23.60 -0.02
C ARG A 51 -1.49 23.78 -0.76
N GLU A 52 -2.46 22.89 -0.58
CA GLU A 52 -3.80 22.96 -1.18
C GLU A 52 -4.72 23.97 -0.47
N VAL A 53 -4.18 25.15 -0.20
CA VAL A 53 -4.78 26.19 0.64
C VAL A 53 -6.09 26.75 0.10
N TRP A 54 -6.44 26.46 -1.15
CA TRP A 54 -7.67 26.94 -1.80
C TRP A 54 -8.96 26.26 -1.31
N PHE A 55 -8.87 25.13 -0.61
CA PHE A 55 -10.05 24.48 -0.02
C PHE A 55 -10.45 25.05 1.35
N PHE A 56 -9.54 25.69 2.07
CA PHE A 56 -9.69 25.97 3.51
C PHE A 56 -9.96 27.44 3.82
N GLY A 57 -10.35 27.70 5.06
CA GLY A 57 -10.45 29.03 5.63
C GLY A 57 -10.39 29.02 7.15
N LEU A 58 -10.24 30.21 7.74
CA LEU A 58 -10.37 30.41 9.19
C LEU A 58 -11.79 30.88 9.50
N GLN A 59 -12.49 30.17 10.37
CA GLN A 59 -13.78 30.55 10.91
C GLN A 59 -13.60 31.07 12.34
N PHE A 60 -14.41 32.04 12.76
CA PHE A 60 -14.49 32.50 14.15
C PHE A 60 -15.94 32.75 14.56
N THR A 61 -16.24 32.56 15.84
CA THR A 61 -17.55 32.93 16.41
C THR A 61 -17.58 34.44 16.64
N ASN A 62 -18.55 35.13 16.05
CA ASN A 62 -18.74 36.57 16.24
C ASN A 62 -19.38 36.87 17.61
N LYS A 63 -19.35 38.12 18.07
CA LYS A 63 -19.94 38.61 19.34
C LYS A 63 -21.44 38.30 19.52
N LYS A 64 -22.14 37.88 18.45
CA LYS A 64 -23.53 37.42 18.44
C LYS A 64 -23.69 35.89 18.60
N GLY A 65 -22.62 35.12 18.77
CA GLY A 65 -22.65 33.65 18.74
C GLY A 65 -22.73 33.03 17.34
N LEU A 66 -22.70 33.84 16.27
CA LEU A 66 -22.81 33.36 14.89
C LEU A 66 -21.42 33.04 14.29
N PRO A 67 -21.23 31.89 13.62
CA PRO A 67 -19.99 31.57 12.90
C PRO A 67 -19.79 32.52 11.71
N CYS A 68 -18.56 33.00 11.53
CA CYS A 68 -18.16 33.94 10.49
C CYS A 68 -16.81 33.53 9.88
N TRP A 69 -16.67 33.58 8.56
CA TRP A 69 -15.40 33.33 7.88
C TRP A 69 -14.51 34.59 7.89
N LEU A 70 -13.26 34.44 8.31
CA LEU A 70 -12.24 35.49 8.30
C LEU A 70 -11.95 35.93 6.87
N GLN A 71 -12.07 37.23 6.62
CA GLN A 71 -11.82 37.82 5.31
C GLN A 71 -10.31 37.97 5.10
N MET A 72 -9.76 37.32 4.07
CA MET A 72 -8.30 37.21 3.88
C MET A 72 -7.63 38.57 3.66
N ASP A 73 -8.26 39.47 2.92
CA ASP A 73 -7.66 40.73 2.47
C ASP A 73 -7.91 41.92 3.42
N ARG A 74 -8.34 41.64 4.66
CA ARG A 74 -8.67 42.65 5.69
C ARG A 74 -7.95 42.35 7.01
N GLU A 75 -7.42 43.39 7.66
CA GLU A 75 -6.79 43.30 8.99
C GLU A 75 -7.67 42.58 10.01
N ILE A 76 -7.13 41.58 10.71
CA ILE A 76 -7.87 40.75 11.68
C ILE A 76 -8.53 41.62 12.76
N ARG A 77 -7.81 42.63 13.24
CA ARG A 77 -8.27 43.60 14.25
C ARG A 77 -9.50 44.42 13.83
N LYS A 78 -9.79 44.53 12.52
CA LYS A 78 -10.94 45.25 11.97
C LYS A 78 -12.17 44.37 11.76
N GLN A 79 -12.10 43.06 12.05
CA GLN A 79 -13.15 42.07 11.76
C GLN A 79 -14.00 41.65 12.98
N ASP A 80 -13.96 42.41 14.08
CA ASP A 80 -14.77 42.19 15.29
C ASP A 80 -14.59 40.82 16.00
N VAL A 81 -13.53 40.08 15.66
CA VAL A 81 -13.14 38.82 16.32
C VAL A 81 -13.06 39.01 17.84
N PRO A 82 -13.81 38.23 18.65
CA PRO A 82 -13.73 38.30 20.10
C PRO A 82 -12.39 37.76 20.60
N ARG A 83 -12.10 38.03 21.88
CA ARG A 83 -10.99 37.42 22.60
C ARG A 83 -11.56 36.49 23.65
N GLY A 84 -10.99 35.30 23.78
CA GLY A 84 -11.27 34.39 24.89
C GLY A 84 -10.69 34.92 26.20
N GLU A 85 -10.90 34.16 27.27
CA GLU A 85 -10.48 34.52 28.64
C GLU A 85 -8.95 34.65 28.75
N ASP A 86 -8.20 33.82 28.02
CA ASP A 86 -6.73 33.90 27.86
C ASP A 86 -6.24 35.15 27.11
N GLY A 87 -7.15 36.02 26.63
CA GLY A 87 -6.84 37.19 25.80
C GLY A 87 -6.52 36.89 24.33
N CYS A 88 -6.41 35.59 23.98
CA CYS A 88 -6.21 35.06 22.63
C CYS A 88 -7.47 35.21 21.76
N MET A 89 -7.27 35.34 20.44
CA MET A 89 -8.34 35.21 19.44
C MET A 89 -8.44 33.73 19.03
N GLN A 90 -9.63 33.14 19.11
CA GLN A 90 -9.86 31.74 18.73
C GLN A 90 -10.36 31.66 17.28
N PHE A 91 -9.81 30.72 16.52
CA PHE A 91 -10.24 30.39 15.16
C PHE A 91 -10.30 28.88 14.95
N LEU A 92 -11.22 28.43 14.11
CA LEU A 92 -11.28 27.06 13.59
C LEU A 92 -10.73 27.06 12.15
N PHE A 93 -9.80 26.17 11.85
CA PHE A 93 -9.28 25.94 10.51
C PHE A 93 -10.08 24.81 9.85
N LEU A 94 -10.92 25.17 8.88
CA LEU A 94 -11.94 24.29 8.32
C LEU A 94 -11.94 24.34 6.79
N VAL A 95 -12.38 23.24 6.17
CA VAL A 95 -12.77 23.19 4.76
C VAL A 95 -13.91 24.18 4.55
N LYS A 96 -13.67 25.12 3.63
CA LYS A 96 -14.57 26.20 3.20
C LYS A 96 -15.14 25.94 1.81
N PHE A 97 -14.37 25.28 0.95
CA PHE A 97 -14.72 24.92 -0.42
C PHE A 97 -14.47 23.44 -0.65
N TYR A 98 -15.38 22.77 -1.35
CA TYR A 98 -15.32 21.33 -1.62
C TYR A 98 -14.90 21.06 -3.08
N PRO A 99 -14.30 19.90 -3.37
CA PRO A 99 -14.04 19.45 -4.73
C PRO A 99 -15.34 19.18 -5.51
N GLU A 100 -15.25 19.14 -6.85
CA GLU A 100 -16.24 18.50 -7.72
C GLU A 100 -16.03 16.97 -7.76
N ASP A 101 -14.79 16.49 -7.60
CA ASP A 101 -14.42 15.07 -7.41
C ASP A 101 -13.27 14.93 -6.38
N VAL A 102 -13.45 14.12 -5.33
CA VAL A 102 -12.45 13.96 -4.26
C VAL A 102 -11.15 13.25 -4.68
N GLU A 103 -11.16 12.42 -5.73
CA GLU A 103 -9.99 11.64 -6.13
C GLU A 103 -9.08 12.43 -7.09
N GLU A 104 -9.68 13.18 -8.02
CA GLU A 104 -8.94 13.97 -9.02
C GLU A 104 -8.43 15.32 -8.50
N GLU A 105 -8.99 15.83 -7.39
CA GLU A 105 -8.64 17.13 -6.82
C GLU A 105 -7.82 17.12 -5.53
N LEU A 106 -7.87 16.06 -4.70
CA LEU A 106 -7.17 16.02 -3.40
C LEU A 106 -5.79 15.35 -3.52
N ILE A 107 -4.72 16.12 -3.34
CA ILE A 107 -3.36 15.71 -3.75
C ILE A 107 -2.49 15.29 -2.55
N GLN A 108 -2.59 15.98 -1.41
CA GLN A 108 -1.82 15.69 -0.20
C GLN A 108 -2.61 14.82 0.78
N ASP A 109 -1.91 13.89 1.43
CA ASP A 109 -2.46 13.05 2.51
C ASP A 109 -3.08 13.89 3.65
N LEU A 110 -2.45 15.01 4.02
CA LEU A 110 -2.97 15.94 5.04
C LEU A 110 -4.31 16.57 4.61
N THR A 111 -4.43 16.98 3.35
CA THR A 111 -5.67 17.57 2.82
C THR A 111 -6.80 16.57 2.92
N ARG A 112 -6.58 15.34 2.42
CA ARG A 112 -7.55 14.24 2.51
C ARG A 112 -7.93 13.94 3.97
N HIS A 113 -6.96 13.87 4.89
CA HIS A 113 -7.21 13.60 6.30
C HIS A 113 -8.10 14.68 6.96
N LEU A 114 -7.81 15.97 6.72
CA LEU A 114 -8.62 17.08 7.23
C LEU A 114 -10.05 17.08 6.65
N PHE A 115 -10.21 16.76 5.37
CA PHE A 115 -11.52 16.56 4.74
C PHE A 115 -12.28 15.39 5.40
N PHE A 116 -11.64 14.22 5.54
CA PHE A 116 -12.20 13.03 6.18
C PHE A 116 -12.73 13.35 7.59
N LEU A 117 -11.91 13.98 8.43
CA LEU A 117 -12.32 14.33 9.79
C LEU A 117 -13.51 15.31 9.83
N GLN A 118 -13.50 16.38 9.02
CA GLN A 118 -14.59 17.36 9.02
C GLN A 118 -15.91 16.75 8.51
N ILE A 119 -15.85 15.90 7.48
CA ILE A 119 -17.04 15.24 6.93
C ILE A 119 -17.56 14.18 7.90
N LYS A 120 -16.67 13.42 8.55
CA LYS A 120 -17.04 12.51 9.64
C LYS A 120 -17.72 13.26 10.80
N GLN A 121 -17.19 14.40 11.22
CA GLN A 121 -17.84 15.21 12.26
C GLN A 121 -19.23 15.70 11.81
N ALA A 122 -19.38 16.20 10.59
CA ALA A 122 -20.65 16.70 10.06
C ALA A 122 -21.73 15.61 9.93
N ILE A 123 -21.34 14.36 9.68
CA ILE A 123 -22.25 13.21 9.70
C ILE A 123 -22.66 12.88 11.15
N LEU A 124 -21.69 12.79 12.07
CA LEU A 124 -21.97 12.50 13.48
C LEU A 124 -22.80 13.59 14.18
N SER A 125 -22.67 14.86 13.80
CA SER A 125 -23.46 15.99 14.31
C SER A 125 -24.86 16.11 13.70
N MET A 126 -25.18 15.32 12.67
CA MET A 126 -26.40 15.42 11.85
C MET A 126 -26.55 16.74 11.06
N ASP A 127 -25.47 17.50 10.88
CA ASP A 127 -25.44 18.62 9.92
C ASP A 127 -25.46 18.14 8.46
N LEU A 128 -24.88 16.96 8.21
CA LEU A 128 -24.88 16.25 6.92
C LEU A 128 -25.70 14.96 7.07
N TYR A 129 -26.86 14.88 6.41
CA TYR A 129 -27.68 13.67 6.39
C TYR A 129 -26.98 12.54 5.64
N CYS A 130 -26.96 11.36 6.25
CA CYS A 130 -26.47 10.11 5.69
C CYS A 130 -27.49 9.00 5.98
N SER A 131 -27.76 8.11 5.04
CA SER A 131 -28.70 7.00 5.26
C SER A 131 -28.11 5.96 6.23
N PRO A 132 -28.94 5.13 6.89
CA PRO A 132 -28.46 4.11 7.83
C PRO A 132 -27.45 3.13 7.22
N GLU A 133 -27.73 2.63 6.02
CA GLU A 133 -26.84 1.68 5.33
C GLU A 133 -25.51 2.32 4.91
N ALA A 134 -25.54 3.58 4.45
CA ALA A 134 -24.31 4.32 4.13
C ALA A 134 -23.52 4.69 5.40
N SER A 135 -24.20 4.95 6.52
CA SER A 135 -23.57 5.26 7.81
C SER A 135 -22.76 4.09 8.37
N VAL A 136 -23.26 2.85 8.25
CA VAL A 136 -22.50 1.64 8.67
C VAL A 136 -21.28 1.40 7.79
N LEU A 137 -21.40 1.60 6.48
CA LEU A 137 -20.28 1.45 5.55
C LEU A 137 -19.21 2.53 5.80
N LEU A 138 -19.62 3.79 5.98
CA LEU A 138 -18.71 4.87 6.35
C LEU A 138 -18.07 4.60 7.72
N ALA A 139 -18.79 4.02 8.67
CA ALA A 139 -18.21 3.59 9.94
C ALA A 139 -17.11 2.53 9.75
N SER A 140 -17.25 1.55 8.84
CA SER A 140 -16.21 0.53 8.63
C SER A 140 -14.93 1.09 8.00
N PHE A 141 -15.03 2.02 7.05
CA PHE A 141 -13.88 2.77 6.54
C PHE A 141 -13.26 3.67 7.61
N ALA A 142 -14.07 4.31 8.46
CA ALA A 142 -13.58 5.13 9.55
C ALA A 142 -12.91 4.32 10.67
N VAL A 143 -13.26 3.04 10.87
CA VAL A 143 -12.51 2.14 11.76
C VAL A 143 -11.20 1.70 11.08
N GLN A 144 -11.22 1.29 9.81
CA GLN A 144 -9.98 0.93 9.07
C GLN A 144 -8.95 2.09 9.11
N ALA A 145 -9.39 3.33 8.94
CA ALA A 145 -8.53 4.52 8.99
C ALA A 145 -7.97 4.86 10.39
N ILE A 146 -8.57 4.37 11.47
CA ILE A 146 -8.17 4.68 12.86
C ILE A 146 -7.44 3.50 13.53
N ASN A 147 -7.92 2.29 13.32
CA ASN A 147 -7.47 1.05 13.96
C ASN A 147 -6.58 0.17 13.06
N GLY A 148 -6.62 0.36 11.73
CA GLY A 148 -6.01 -0.56 10.78
C GLY A 148 -6.89 -1.79 10.51
N ASP A 149 -6.25 -2.94 10.27
CA ASP A 149 -6.94 -4.19 9.93
C ASP A 149 -7.67 -4.83 11.13
N CYS A 150 -8.78 -5.53 10.86
CA CYS A 150 -9.58 -6.20 11.88
C CYS A 150 -8.87 -7.44 12.44
N THR A 151 -8.42 -7.38 13.69
CA THR A 151 -7.86 -8.52 14.44
C THR A 151 -8.83 -9.03 15.52
N GLU A 152 -8.66 -10.29 15.95
CA GLU A 152 -9.51 -10.91 16.98
C GLU A 152 -9.42 -10.16 18.33
N ASP A 153 -8.23 -9.66 18.69
CA ASP A 153 -7.96 -8.87 19.92
C ASP A 153 -8.48 -7.41 19.89
N THR A 154 -9.24 -6.98 18.88
CA THR A 154 -9.66 -5.57 18.78
C THR A 154 -10.61 -5.16 19.92
N GLU A 155 -10.31 -4.02 20.57
CA GLU A 155 -11.18 -3.39 21.56
C GLU A 155 -12.62 -3.12 21.08
N PRO A 156 -13.62 -3.03 21.99
CA PRO A 156 -15.02 -2.85 21.60
C PRO A 156 -15.33 -1.48 20.96
N LEU A 157 -15.44 -1.43 19.63
CA LEU A 157 -15.78 -0.27 18.79
C LEU A 157 -16.79 0.74 19.40
N ASP A 158 -16.35 1.97 19.64
CA ASP A 158 -17.18 3.02 20.24
C ASP A 158 -18.21 3.61 19.24
N LEU A 159 -19.47 3.18 19.36
CA LEU A 159 -20.56 3.57 18.46
C LEU A 159 -20.84 5.07 18.46
N ASP A 160 -20.68 5.76 19.60
CA ASP A 160 -20.93 7.21 19.71
C ASP A 160 -19.92 8.04 18.89
N LYS A 161 -18.81 7.44 18.47
CA LYS A 161 -17.78 8.02 17.57
C LYS A 161 -17.84 7.47 16.13
N LEU A 162 -18.85 6.66 15.80
CA LEU A 162 -18.94 5.91 14.53
C LEU A 162 -20.30 6.06 13.82
N LEU A 163 -21.41 6.09 14.56
CA LEU A 163 -22.76 6.24 13.99
C LEU A 163 -23.50 7.45 14.60
N PRO A 164 -24.32 8.17 13.82
CA PRO A 164 -25.22 9.19 14.35
C PRO A 164 -26.25 8.58 15.31
N LYS A 165 -26.58 9.28 16.40
CA LYS A 165 -27.51 8.76 17.43
C LYS A 165 -28.91 8.50 16.87
N SER A 166 -29.38 9.31 15.92
CA SER A 166 -30.62 9.08 15.15
C SER A 166 -30.65 7.72 14.44
N VAL A 167 -29.55 7.31 13.80
CA VAL A 167 -29.43 6.02 13.11
C VAL A 167 -29.49 4.88 14.12
N ILE A 168 -28.84 5.02 15.28
CA ILE A 168 -28.90 4.02 16.37
C ILE A 168 -30.34 3.93 16.91
N ASP A 169 -31.00 5.07 17.20
CA ASP A 169 -32.35 5.12 17.76
C ASP A 169 -33.44 4.61 16.81
N GLN A 170 -33.26 4.78 15.49
CA GLN A 170 -34.22 4.41 14.44
C GLN A 170 -34.43 2.90 14.29
N TYR A 171 -33.52 2.06 14.77
CA TYR A 171 -33.63 0.59 14.68
C TYR A 171 -33.68 -0.06 16.06
N ASP A 172 -34.42 -1.16 16.19
CA ASP A 172 -34.50 -1.91 17.45
C ASP A 172 -33.32 -2.91 17.56
N MET A 173 -32.12 -2.35 17.68
CA MET A 173 -30.85 -3.08 17.71
C MET A 173 -30.05 -2.81 18.98
N SER A 174 -29.41 -3.85 19.51
CA SER A 174 -28.40 -3.71 20.57
C SER A 174 -27.11 -3.09 20.04
N ALA A 175 -26.29 -2.54 20.94
CA ALA A 175 -24.97 -2.04 20.59
C ALA A 175 -24.11 -3.12 19.91
N ASP A 176 -24.18 -4.37 20.37
CA ASP A 176 -23.41 -5.47 19.80
C ASP A 176 -23.89 -5.85 18.39
N MET A 177 -25.19 -5.75 18.12
CA MET A 177 -25.74 -5.92 16.77
C MET A 177 -25.33 -4.81 15.79
N TRP A 178 -25.01 -3.60 16.27
CA TRP A 178 -24.37 -2.56 15.46
C TRP A 178 -22.87 -2.82 15.27
N ARG A 179 -22.15 -3.15 16.34
CA ARG A 179 -20.71 -3.47 16.32
C ARG A 179 -20.41 -4.61 15.33
N GLU A 180 -21.23 -5.66 15.35
CA GLU A 180 -21.10 -6.81 14.46
C GLU A 180 -21.37 -6.45 12.98
N ARG A 181 -22.33 -5.56 12.71
CA ARG A 181 -22.57 -5.07 11.35
C ARG A 181 -21.42 -4.21 10.83
N ILE A 182 -20.82 -3.38 11.68
CA ILE A 182 -19.59 -2.63 11.32
C ILE A 182 -18.42 -3.60 11.09
N LYS A 183 -18.21 -4.61 11.96
CA LYS A 183 -17.18 -5.66 11.79
C LYS A 183 -17.34 -6.42 10.47
N ARG A 184 -18.55 -6.89 10.14
CA ARG A 184 -18.84 -7.58 8.87
C ARG A 184 -18.46 -6.77 7.63
N TRP A 185 -18.58 -5.44 7.67
CA TRP A 185 -18.08 -4.57 6.60
C TRP A 185 -16.57 -4.31 6.69
N TRP A 186 -16.02 -4.10 7.90
CA TRP A 186 -14.60 -3.79 8.15
C TRP A 186 -13.66 -4.90 7.71
N ILE A 187 -14.01 -6.17 7.90
CA ILE A 187 -13.19 -7.32 7.45
C ILE A 187 -12.91 -7.30 5.94
N ASN A 188 -13.82 -6.73 5.12
CA ASN A 188 -13.59 -6.59 3.67
C ASN A 188 -12.56 -5.51 3.31
N ASN A 189 -12.15 -4.67 4.27
CA ASN A 189 -11.16 -3.61 4.07
C ASN A 189 -9.73 -4.06 4.42
N HIS A 190 -9.53 -5.33 4.80
CA HIS A 190 -8.23 -5.86 5.19
C HIS A 190 -7.13 -5.60 4.15
N GLY A 191 -6.03 -5.00 4.57
CA GLY A 191 -4.89 -4.61 3.75
C GLY A 191 -5.01 -3.23 3.09
N GLN A 192 -6.12 -2.51 3.26
CA GLN A 192 -6.22 -1.10 2.85
C GLN A 192 -5.39 -0.23 3.80
N SER A 193 -4.54 0.65 3.25
CA SER A 193 -3.86 1.66 4.06
C SER A 193 -4.87 2.65 4.65
N ARG A 194 -4.47 3.36 5.71
CA ARG A 194 -5.27 4.46 6.26
C ARG A 194 -5.55 5.51 5.18
N GLU A 195 -4.56 5.80 4.35
CA GLU A 195 -4.62 6.77 3.26
C GLU A 195 -5.64 6.38 2.18
N ASP A 196 -5.78 5.08 1.91
CA ASP A 196 -6.79 4.54 0.99
C ASP A 196 -8.18 4.51 1.64
N ALA A 197 -8.29 4.06 2.90
CA ALA A 197 -9.57 4.00 3.63
C ALA A 197 -10.19 5.39 3.87
N GLU A 198 -9.37 6.42 4.15
CA GLU A 198 -9.79 7.83 4.16
C GLU A 198 -10.32 8.28 2.80
N MET A 199 -9.76 7.79 1.69
CA MET A 199 -10.24 8.14 0.34
C MET A 199 -11.54 7.42 -0.01
N GLU A 200 -11.70 6.13 0.30
CA GLU A 200 -12.96 5.41 0.09
C GLU A 200 -14.10 6.03 0.92
N TYR A 201 -13.83 6.44 2.16
CA TYR A 201 -14.79 7.21 2.97
C TYR A 201 -15.26 8.48 2.25
N LEU A 202 -14.33 9.23 1.65
CA LEU A 202 -14.66 10.45 0.91
C LEU A 202 -15.38 10.16 -0.42
N ARG A 203 -15.01 9.11 -1.15
CA ARG A 203 -15.70 8.68 -2.38
C ARG A 203 -17.15 8.28 -2.12
N VAL A 204 -17.45 7.63 -0.99
CA VAL A 204 -18.83 7.31 -0.59
C VAL A 204 -19.56 8.56 -0.07
N ALA A 205 -18.88 9.41 0.71
CA ALA A 205 -19.50 10.60 1.27
C ALA A 205 -19.84 11.68 0.23
N GLN A 206 -19.10 11.79 -0.88
CA GLN A 206 -19.37 12.82 -1.91
C GLN A 206 -20.73 12.67 -2.61
N ASP A 207 -21.25 11.44 -2.68
CA ASP A 207 -22.53 11.12 -3.33
C ASP A 207 -23.75 11.46 -2.47
N LEU A 208 -23.59 11.67 -1.15
CA LEU A 208 -24.66 12.06 -0.23
C LEU A 208 -25.26 13.41 -0.65
N GLU A 209 -26.59 13.55 -0.66
CA GLU A 209 -27.25 14.70 -1.30
C GLU A 209 -26.88 16.04 -0.67
N MET A 210 -26.61 16.06 0.64
CA MET A 210 -26.21 17.26 1.41
C MET A 210 -24.69 17.52 1.40
N TYR A 211 -23.85 16.59 0.91
CA TYR A 211 -22.40 16.76 0.88
C TYR A 211 -21.98 17.98 0.05
N GLY A 212 -21.10 18.80 0.62
CA GLY A 212 -20.51 19.96 -0.04
C GLY A 212 -21.49 21.11 -0.27
N ILE A 213 -22.65 21.12 0.41
CA ILE A 213 -23.68 22.16 0.26
C ILE A 213 -23.73 23.03 1.53
N LEU A 214 -23.39 24.31 1.39
CA LEU A 214 -23.48 25.30 2.48
C LEU A 214 -24.83 26.01 2.43
N TYR A 215 -25.69 25.77 3.43
CA TYR A 215 -27.05 26.28 3.50
C TYR A 215 -27.13 27.64 4.20
N TYR A 216 -27.75 28.62 3.54
CA TYR A 216 -27.97 29.97 4.07
C TYR A 216 -29.45 30.38 4.00
N PRO A 217 -30.05 30.86 5.10
CA PRO A 217 -31.46 31.28 5.12
C PRO A 217 -31.65 32.60 4.37
N ILE A 218 -32.54 32.58 3.37
CA ILE A 218 -32.81 33.68 2.45
C ILE A 218 -34.32 33.94 2.28
N CYS A 219 -34.68 35.18 1.95
CA CYS A 219 -36.02 35.55 1.52
C CYS A 219 -36.02 35.93 0.03
N ASN A 220 -37.03 35.51 -0.72
CA ASN A 220 -37.26 35.95 -2.10
C ASN A 220 -37.96 37.33 -2.16
N LYS A 221 -38.28 37.82 -3.38
CA LYS A 221 -39.03 39.09 -3.59
C LYS A 221 -40.46 39.10 -3.01
N LYS A 222 -41.02 37.95 -2.64
CA LYS A 222 -42.34 37.75 -2.01
C LYS A 222 -42.25 37.46 -0.50
N GLU A 223 -41.06 37.66 0.09
CA GLU A 223 -40.75 37.35 1.49
C GLU A 223 -41.06 35.90 1.91
N THR A 224 -41.02 34.95 0.95
CA THR A 224 -41.04 33.52 1.27
C THR A 224 -39.69 33.10 1.81
N ASP A 225 -39.68 32.41 2.94
CA ASP A 225 -38.48 31.81 3.52
C ASP A 225 -38.05 30.56 2.75
N LEU A 226 -36.75 30.55 2.44
CA LEU A 226 -36.07 29.57 1.60
C LEU A 226 -34.64 29.40 2.13
N HIS A 227 -33.96 28.32 1.73
CA HIS A 227 -32.52 28.19 1.94
C HIS A 227 -31.78 28.23 0.59
N LEU A 228 -30.67 28.95 0.53
CA LEU A 228 -29.71 28.92 -0.56
C LEU A 228 -28.64 27.89 -0.19
N GLY A 229 -28.56 26.79 -0.95
CA GLY A 229 -27.42 25.87 -0.87
C GLY A 229 -26.36 26.27 -1.88
N ILE A 230 -25.15 26.59 -1.42
CA ILE A 230 -23.98 26.86 -2.27
C ILE A 230 -23.16 25.57 -2.36
N SER A 231 -22.93 25.03 -3.56
CA SER A 231 -22.13 23.81 -3.77
C SER A 231 -21.08 23.95 -4.87
N ALA A 232 -20.13 23.03 -4.92
CA ALA A 232 -19.09 22.98 -5.96
C ALA A 232 -19.66 22.94 -7.39
N LEU A 233 -20.88 22.43 -7.57
CA LEU A 233 -21.56 22.28 -8.86
C LEU A 233 -22.45 23.48 -9.23
N GLY A 234 -22.96 24.24 -8.24
CA GLY A 234 -23.88 25.35 -8.51
C GLY A 234 -24.61 25.89 -7.28
N LEU A 235 -25.77 26.52 -7.52
CA LEU A 235 -26.63 27.11 -6.49
C LEU A 235 -28.02 26.47 -6.47
N GLY A 236 -28.37 25.83 -5.34
CA GLY A 236 -29.69 25.28 -5.08
C GLY A 236 -30.58 26.21 -4.25
N ILE A 237 -31.87 26.24 -4.56
CA ILE A 237 -32.90 26.92 -3.77
C ILE A 237 -33.79 25.86 -3.14
N TYR A 238 -33.88 25.86 -1.82
CA TYR A 238 -34.59 24.87 -1.01
C TYR A 238 -35.77 25.55 -0.29
N LYS A 239 -36.85 24.81 -0.04
CA LYS A 239 -38.09 25.37 0.53
C LYS A 239 -38.42 24.71 1.87
N GLY A 240 -38.53 25.52 2.92
CA GLY A 240 -38.80 25.04 4.27
C GLY A 240 -37.65 24.19 4.81
N SER A 241 -38.02 23.10 5.47
CA SER A 241 -37.17 22.09 6.10
C SER A 241 -36.39 21.20 5.12
N ASN A 242 -36.94 20.89 3.94
CA ASN A 242 -36.29 20.01 2.95
C ASN A 242 -34.98 20.64 2.44
N ARG A 243 -33.85 20.14 2.95
CA ARG A 243 -32.47 20.48 2.53
C ARG A 243 -31.86 19.49 1.53
N ILE A 244 -32.55 18.41 1.19
CA ILE A 244 -32.07 17.37 0.28
C ILE A 244 -32.34 17.73 -1.19
N THR A 245 -33.55 18.17 -1.53
CA THR A 245 -33.99 18.32 -2.93
C THR A 245 -34.11 19.80 -3.37
N PRO A 246 -33.15 20.35 -4.14
CA PRO A 246 -33.21 21.75 -4.60
C PRO A 246 -34.29 21.94 -5.69
N ARG A 247 -35.06 23.03 -5.60
CA ARG A 247 -36.13 23.42 -6.55
C ARG A 247 -36.27 24.96 -6.62
N PRO A 248 -35.65 25.66 -7.58
CA PRO A 248 -34.73 25.19 -8.63
C PRO A 248 -33.26 25.04 -8.17
N PHE A 249 -32.41 24.62 -9.10
CA PHE A 249 -30.94 24.58 -9.02
C PHE A 249 -30.39 25.25 -10.28
N PHE A 250 -29.24 25.91 -10.16
CA PHE A 250 -28.55 26.60 -11.26
C PHE A 250 -27.09 26.16 -11.30
N SER A 251 -26.64 25.65 -12.44
CA SER A 251 -25.23 25.30 -12.67
C SER A 251 -24.36 26.56 -12.69
N TRP A 252 -23.10 26.47 -12.23
CA TRP A 252 -22.15 27.57 -12.39
C TRP A 252 -21.91 27.97 -13.87
N SER A 253 -22.13 27.08 -14.84
CA SER A 253 -22.12 27.41 -16.28
C SER A 253 -23.28 28.32 -16.73
N GLU A 254 -24.38 28.35 -15.99
CA GLU A 254 -25.57 29.15 -16.29
C GLU A 254 -25.51 30.53 -15.61
N ILE A 255 -24.63 30.69 -14.62
CA ILE A 255 -24.48 31.90 -13.80
C ILE A 255 -23.39 32.78 -14.42
N LYS A 256 -23.78 33.97 -14.89
CA LYS A 256 -22.85 34.94 -15.51
C LYS A 256 -22.21 35.90 -14.50
N ASN A 257 -22.94 36.29 -13.46
CA ASN A 257 -22.46 37.20 -12.42
C ASN A 257 -23.35 37.13 -11.17
N ILE A 258 -22.76 37.13 -9.98
CA ILE A 258 -23.46 37.35 -8.71
C ILE A 258 -22.98 38.68 -8.14
N SER A 259 -23.92 39.61 -7.96
CA SER A 259 -23.65 40.96 -7.46
C SER A 259 -24.49 41.25 -6.20
N PHE A 260 -23.96 42.02 -5.27
CA PHE A 260 -24.67 42.45 -4.06
C PHE A 260 -24.80 43.98 -4.07
N HIS A 261 -26.03 44.48 -4.03
CA HIS A 261 -26.35 45.92 -4.02
C HIS A 261 -27.64 46.15 -3.21
N ASN A 262 -27.77 47.31 -2.56
CA ASN A 262 -28.98 47.72 -1.84
C ASN A 262 -29.55 46.65 -0.86
N LYS A 263 -28.63 45.93 -0.17
CA LYS A 263 -28.93 44.84 0.77
C LYS A 263 -29.65 43.63 0.13
N LYS A 264 -29.47 43.42 -1.17
CA LYS A 264 -30.01 42.30 -1.96
C LYS A 264 -28.92 41.71 -2.87
N PHE A 265 -29.00 40.41 -3.09
CA PHE A 265 -28.25 39.73 -4.13
C PHE A 265 -29.00 39.82 -5.46
N HIS A 266 -28.25 40.01 -6.54
CA HIS A 266 -28.71 40.01 -7.91
C HIS A 266 -27.83 39.03 -8.70
N MET A 267 -28.37 37.84 -8.93
CA MET A 267 -27.74 36.80 -9.76
C MET A 267 -28.24 36.98 -11.19
N LYS A 268 -27.30 37.18 -12.11
CA LYS A 268 -27.55 37.26 -13.55
C LYS A 268 -27.13 35.95 -14.21
N THR A 269 -28.05 35.32 -14.92
CA THR A 269 -27.79 34.10 -15.68
C THR A 269 -27.45 34.41 -17.15
N VAL A 270 -26.91 33.44 -17.87
CA VAL A 270 -26.41 33.60 -19.26
C VAL A 270 -27.53 33.95 -20.24
N ASP A 271 -28.75 33.47 -20.00
CA ASP A 271 -30.00 33.83 -20.71
C ASP A 271 -30.43 35.31 -20.51
N LYS A 272 -29.71 36.08 -19.68
CA LYS A 272 -29.99 37.44 -19.22
C LYS A 272 -31.11 37.56 -18.17
N SER A 273 -31.68 36.46 -17.66
CA SER A 273 -32.56 36.50 -16.50
C SER A 273 -31.84 37.05 -15.27
N THR A 274 -32.57 37.72 -14.38
CA THR A 274 -32.02 38.30 -13.15
C THR A 274 -32.86 37.89 -11.94
N ILE A 275 -32.34 36.92 -11.20
CA ILE A 275 -32.90 36.43 -9.94
C ILE A 275 -32.45 37.37 -8.82
N SER A 276 -33.27 37.56 -7.78
CA SER A 276 -32.88 38.42 -6.66
C SER A 276 -33.48 37.97 -5.34
N PHE A 277 -32.64 37.90 -4.31
CA PHE A 277 -32.95 37.43 -2.96
C PHE A 277 -32.22 38.29 -1.92
N ARG A 278 -32.56 38.14 -0.64
CA ARG A 278 -31.79 38.69 0.49
C ARG A 278 -31.48 37.57 1.48
N ALA A 279 -30.38 37.67 2.22
CA ALA A 279 -30.24 36.89 3.45
C ALA A 279 -31.26 37.36 4.51
N GLN A 280 -31.67 36.46 5.42
CA GLN A 280 -32.49 36.83 6.58
C GLN A 280 -31.70 37.73 7.55
N GLU A 281 -30.57 37.24 8.08
CA GLU A 281 -29.62 38.04 8.86
C GLU A 281 -28.69 38.83 7.89
N ARG A 282 -28.28 40.02 8.32
CA ARG A 282 -27.45 40.93 7.51
C ARG A 282 -25.95 40.69 7.66
N THR A 283 -25.48 40.16 8.79
CA THR A 283 -24.05 39.88 9.02
C THR A 283 -23.46 38.84 8.06
N ILE A 284 -24.28 37.92 7.55
CA ILE A 284 -23.85 36.82 6.66
C ILE A 284 -23.71 37.22 5.17
N ASN A 285 -24.16 38.41 4.75
CA ASN A 285 -24.08 38.81 3.33
C ASN A 285 -22.65 38.80 2.75
N PRO A 286 -21.59 39.29 3.44
CA PRO A 286 -20.22 39.20 2.92
C PRO A 286 -19.78 37.75 2.74
N SER A 287 -20.11 36.87 3.71
CA SER A 287 -19.79 35.44 3.65
C SER A 287 -20.46 34.73 2.47
N ILE A 288 -21.73 35.03 2.18
CA ILE A 288 -22.45 34.46 1.04
C ILE A 288 -21.82 34.95 -0.28
N LEU A 289 -21.43 36.22 -0.37
CA LEU A 289 -20.79 36.77 -1.57
C LEU A 289 -19.40 36.16 -1.81
N ASP A 290 -18.57 36.10 -0.77
CA ASP A 290 -17.22 35.52 -0.75
C ASP A 290 -17.25 34.03 -1.13
N LEU A 291 -18.19 33.24 -0.58
CA LEU A 291 -18.39 31.85 -0.97
C LEU A 291 -18.86 31.70 -2.41
N CYS A 292 -19.87 32.46 -2.85
CA CYS A 292 -20.34 32.41 -4.24
C CYS A 292 -19.23 32.75 -5.25
N ILE A 293 -18.38 33.75 -4.95
CA ILE A 293 -17.26 34.13 -5.81
C ILE A 293 -16.15 33.07 -5.76
N GLY A 294 -15.76 32.60 -4.58
CA GLY A 294 -14.72 31.59 -4.41
C GLY A 294 -15.05 30.26 -5.11
N THR A 295 -16.25 29.73 -4.90
CA THR A 295 -16.69 28.47 -5.53
C THR A 295 -16.80 28.60 -7.05
N HIS A 296 -17.32 29.73 -7.56
CA HIS A 296 -17.37 29.98 -9.01
C HIS A 296 -15.97 30.13 -9.62
N ASN A 297 -15.02 30.77 -8.92
CA ASN A 297 -13.64 30.86 -9.37
C ASN A 297 -12.93 29.49 -9.40
N LEU A 298 -13.21 28.61 -8.43
CA LEU A 298 -12.70 27.22 -8.44
C LEU A 298 -13.32 26.40 -9.59
N TYR A 299 -14.63 26.51 -9.79
CA TYR A 299 -15.34 25.91 -10.93
C TYR A 299 -14.73 26.34 -12.28
N LEU A 300 -14.37 27.62 -12.43
CA LEU A 300 -13.67 28.13 -13.61
C LEU A 300 -12.22 27.62 -13.70
N ARG A 301 -11.49 27.51 -12.58
CA ARG A 301 -10.11 26.99 -12.54
C ARG A 301 -10.03 25.53 -13.00
N ARG A 302 -10.98 24.67 -12.60
CA ARG A 302 -11.07 23.26 -13.03
C ARG A 302 -11.31 23.08 -14.54
N ARG A 303 -11.74 24.14 -15.23
CA ARG A 303 -12.01 24.16 -16.68
C ARG A 303 -10.89 24.87 -17.46
N GLN A 304 -9.78 25.17 -16.78
CA GLN A 304 -8.48 25.52 -17.33
C GLN A 304 -7.52 24.31 -17.13
N PRO A 305 -6.44 24.18 -17.91
CA PRO A 305 -5.41 23.17 -17.62
C PRO A 305 -4.74 23.44 -16.27
N ASP A 306 -4.36 22.36 -15.56
CA ASP A 306 -3.71 22.45 -14.25
C ASP A 306 -2.45 23.35 -14.30
N THR A 307 -2.33 24.26 -13.34
CA THR A 307 -1.15 25.12 -13.16
C THR A 307 0.10 24.27 -12.89
N LEU A 308 1.28 24.66 -13.39
CA LEU A 308 2.53 23.88 -13.27
C LEU A 308 2.84 23.40 -11.84
N GLU A 309 2.57 24.22 -10.82
CA GLU A 309 2.72 23.80 -9.41
C GLU A 309 1.80 22.62 -9.04
N VAL A 310 0.55 22.65 -9.48
CA VAL A 310 -0.43 21.56 -9.26
C VAL A 310 -0.02 20.31 -10.03
N GLN A 311 0.48 20.45 -11.26
CA GLN A 311 1.04 19.33 -12.03
C GLN A 311 2.24 18.69 -11.29
N GLN A 312 3.16 19.50 -10.76
CA GLN A 312 4.28 19.03 -9.95
C GLN A 312 3.81 18.37 -8.65
N MET A 313 2.81 18.92 -7.96
CA MET A 313 2.22 18.31 -6.76
C MET A 313 1.58 16.94 -7.08
N LYS A 314 0.77 16.84 -8.15
CA LYS A 314 0.17 15.57 -8.60
C LYS A 314 1.23 14.54 -9.00
N ALA A 315 2.29 14.96 -9.70
CA ALA A 315 3.40 14.09 -10.07
C ALA A 315 4.14 13.54 -8.84
N LEU A 316 4.53 14.41 -7.90
CA LEU A 316 5.20 14.02 -6.65
C LEU A 316 4.34 13.12 -5.77
N ALA A 317 3.04 13.43 -5.63
CA ALA A 317 2.11 12.59 -4.87
C ALA A 317 1.93 11.19 -5.51
N LYS A 318 1.88 11.12 -6.85
CA LYS A 318 1.81 9.85 -7.59
C LYS A 318 3.09 9.03 -7.46
N GLU A 319 4.25 9.67 -7.55
CA GLU A 319 5.56 9.02 -7.34
C GLU A 319 5.69 8.49 -5.89
N GLU A 320 5.33 9.30 -4.90
CA GLU A 320 5.34 8.92 -3.49
C GLU A 320 4.38 7.75 -3.20
N ARG A 321 3.14 7.78 -3.71
CA ARG A 321 2.17 6.68 -3.54
C ARG A 321 2.65 5.39 -4.23
N ALA A 322 3.23 5.50 -5.43
CA ALA A 322 3.83 4.36 -6.12
C ALA A 322 5.03 3.77 -5.35
N ARG A 323 5.87 4.62 -4.76
CA ARG A 323 7.00 4.18 -3.92
C ARG A 323 6.51 3.45 -2.66
N ARG A 324 5.49 3.97 -1.97
CA ARG A 324 4.86 3.27 -0.82
C ARG A 324 4.29 1.92 -1.23
N GLN A 325 3.57 1.83 -2.37
CA GLN A 325 3.03 0.58 -2.87
C GLN A 325 4.11 -0.44 -3.25
N GLN A 326 5.23 0.00 -3.86
CA GLN A 326 6.39 -0.86 -4.12
C GLN A 326 7.05 -1.37 -2.84
N GLU A 327 7.16 -0.53 -1.82
CA GLU A 327 7.72 -0.90 -0.51
C GLU A 327 6.81 -1.90 0.24
N LEU A 328 5.50 -1.64 0.29
CA LEU A 328 4.53 -2.57 0.87
C LEU A 328 4.52 -3.91 0.12
N ALA A 329 4.59 -3.91 -1.21
CA ALA A 329 4.69 -5.13 -2.02
C ALA A 329 6.03 -5.86 -1.83
N ARG A 330 7.12 -5.16 -1.49
CA ARG A 330 8.40 -5.76 -1.11
C ARG A 330 8.28 -6.46 0.24
N ILE A 331 7.75 -5.77 1.25
CA ILE A 331 7.53 -6.31 2.60
C ILE A 331 6.56 -7.50 2.56
N ALA A 332 5.52 -7.45 1.72
CA ALA A 332 4.58 -8.56 1.54
C ALA A 332 5.26 -9.82 0.97
N ARG A 333 6.09 -9.68 -0.07
CA ARG A 333 6.88 -10.82 -0.61
C ARG A 333 7.87 -11.36 0.43
N GLU A 334 8.57 -10.49 1.16
CA GLU A 334 9.50 -10.93 2.20
C GLU A 334 8.79 -11.69 3.33
N ARG A 335 7.55 -11.30 3.70
CA ARG A 335 6.72 -12.03 4.66
C ARG A 335 6.32 -13.41 4.13
N GLU A 336 5.92 -13.51 2.86
CA GLU A 336 5.56 -14.79 2.23
C GLU A 336 6.77 -15.74 2.15
N GLU A 337 7.92 -15.24 1.71
CA GLU A 337 9.20 -15.98 1.68
C GLU A 337 9.60 -16.48 3.08
N ARG A 338 9.46 -15.63 4.11
CA ARG A 338 9.70 -16.02 5.52
C ARG A 338 8.73 -17.10 6.00
N LEU A 339 7.44 -17.00 5.64
CA LEU A 339 6.41 -17.98 6.01
C LEU A 339 6.66 -19.33 5.32
N GLN A 340 7.06 -19.32 4.04
CA GLN A 340 7.46 -20.53 3.32
C GLN A 340 8.69 -21.19 3.98
N ILE A 341 9.74 -20.42 4.29
CA ILE A 341 10.95 -20.93 4.96
C ILE A 341 10.62 -21.49 6.36
N GLU A 342 9.70 -20.87 7.11
CA GLU A 342 9.24 -21.40 8.40
C GLU A 342 8.46 -22.71 8.24
N ASN A 343 7.59 -22.82 7.24
CA ASN A 343 6.87 -24.06 6.93
C ASN A 343 7.82 -25.19 6.50
N GLU A 344 8.79 -24.92 5.62
CA GLU A 344 9.82 -25.88 5.20
C GLU A 344 10.69 -26.32 6.39
N ARG A 345 11.11 -25.37 7.26
CA ARG A 345 11.82 -25.67 8.51
C ARG A 345 11.00 -26.58 9.43
N ASN A 346 9.70 -26.34 9.56
CA ASN A 346 8.80 -27.13 10.42
C ASN A 346 8.57 -28.55 9.87
N GLN A 347 8.52 -28.71 8.54
CA GLN A 347 8.49 -30.02 7.88
C GLN A 347 9.81 -30.77 8.10
N LEU A 348 10.96 -30.14 7.82
CA LEU A 348 12.28 -30.75 8.05
C LEU A 348 12.51 -31.12 9.53
N LYS A 349 12.02 -30.31 10.48
CA LYS A 349 12.07 -30.63 11.91
C LYS A 349 11.26 -31.89 12.25
N THR A 350 10.04 -32.03 11.72
CA THR A 350 9.20 -33.21 12.00
C THR A 350 9.71 -34.48 11.31
N GLU A 351 10.36 -34.39 10.15
CA GLU A 351 11.09 -35.53 9.56
C GLU A 351 12.35 -35.90 10.37
N LEU A 352 13.11 -34.93 10.88
CA LEU A 352 14.25 -35.19 11.76
C LEU A 352 13.83 -35.84 13.08
N GLU A 353 12.68 -35.46 13.65
CA GLU A 353 12.11 -36.08 14.85
C GLU A 353 11.75 -37.55 14.61
N LYS A 354 11.09 -37.87 13.48
CA LYS A 354 10.82 -39.26 13.06
C LYS A 354 12.10 -40.09 12.88
N ILE A 355 13.11 -39.53 12.20
CA ILE A 355 14.39 -40.23 11.96
C ILE A 355 15.13 -40.46 13.28
N ALA A 356 15.12 -39.49 14.20
CA ALA A 356 15.73 -39.63 15.52
C ALA A 356 15.03 -40.73 16.34
N GLU A 357 13.70 -40.82 16.29
CA GLU A 357 12.94 -41.88 16.96
C GLU A 357 13.22 -43.27 16.35
N GLN A 358 13.24 -43.40 15.01
CA GLN A 358 13.64 -44.64 14.34
C GLN A 358 15.07 -45.08 14.74
N LEU A 359 16.00 -44.13 14.83
CA LEU A 359 17.39 -44.40 15.21
C LEU A 359 17.51 -44.78 16.69
N ALA A 360 16.67 -44.22 17.58
CA ALA A 360 16.57 -44.64 18.97
C ALA A 360 16.00 -46.07 19.10
N GLN A 361 14.93 -46.39 18.36
CA GLN A 361 14.36 -47.74 18.31
C GLN A 361 15.38 -48.77 17.78
N ALA A 362 16.12 -48.43 16.73
CA ALA A 362 17.18 -49.28 16.18
C ALA A 362 18.35 -49.49 17.16
N LYS A 363 18.76 -48.46 17.91
CA LYS A 363 19.77 -48.57 18.98
C LYS A 363 19.31 -49.47 20.13
N GLU A 364 18.07 -49.34 20.57
CA GLU A 364 17.53 -50.18 21.64
C GLU A 364 17.32 -51.64 21.20
N ALA A 365 17.00 -51.87 19.92
CA ALA A 365 17.02 -53.21 19.34
C ALA A 365 18.43 -53.80 19.29
N ALA A 366 19.44 -53.01 18.85
CA ALA A 366 20.83 -53.44 18.82
C ALA A 366 21.36 -53.78 20.22
N ARG A 367 21.10 -52.92 21.21
CA ARG A 367 21.46 -53.12 22.63
C ARG A 367 20.88 -54.45 23.16
N LYS A 368 19.61 -54.73 22.88
CA LYS A 368 18.97 -56.01 23.24
C LYS A 368 19.58 -57.21 22.53
N THR A 369 20.00 -57.10 21.27
CA THR A 369 20.70 -58.21 20.57
C THR A 369 22.12 -58.43 21.11
N GLU A 370 22.78 -57.38 21.59
CA GLU A 370 24.09 -57.46 22.24
C GLU A 370 23.96 -58.16 23.62
N GLU A 371 23.00 -57.73 24.45
CA GLU A 371 22.67 -58.39 25.74
C GLU A 371 22.36 -59.89 25.57
N THR A 372 21.59 -60.27 24.54
CA THR A 372 21.29 -61.70 24.29
C THR A 372 22.48 -62.47 23.75
N ALA A 373 23.37 -61.84 22.98
CA ALA A 373 24.61 -62.47 22.51
C ALA A 373 25.61 -62.70 23.66
N GLU A 374 25.75 -61.75 24.59
CA GLU A 374 26.59 -61.90 25.78
C GLU A 374 26.09 -63.04 26.69
N LEU A 375 24.78 -63.12 26.94
CA LEU A 375 24.17 -64.20 27.71
C LEU A 375 24.36 -65.58 27.06
N LEU A 376 24.29 -65.65 25.72
CA LEU A 376 24.60 -66.88 24.98
C LEU A 376 26.08 -67.24 25.06
N ALA A 377 26.99 -66.27 24.98
CA ALA A 377 28.42 -66.48 25.11
C ALA A 377 28.86 -66.85 26.54
N GLU A 378 28.18 -66.35 27.57
CA GLU A 378 28.39 -66.77 28.96
C GLU A 378 27.86 -68.20 29.19
N LYS A 379 26.66 -68.52 28.68
CA LYS A 379 26.12 -69.88 28.74
C LYS A 379 27.02 -70.89 27.99
N ALA A 380 27.62 -70.48 26.87
CA ALA A 380 28.61 -71.29 26.16
C ALA A 380 29.88 -71.53 27.01
N ARG A 381 30.44 -70.48 27.62
CA ARG A 381 31.59 -70.59 28.54
C ARG A 381 31.29 -71.46 29.77
N ALA A 382 30.09 -71.40 30.33
CA ALA A 382 29.67 -72.27 31.42
C ALA A 382 29.59 -73.75 30.99
N SER A 383 29.02 -74.03 29.81
CA SER A 383 28.98 -75.35 29.20
C SER A 383 30.39 -75.90 28.88
N GLU A 384 31.30 -75.04 28.42
CA GLU A 384 32.71 -75.38 28.18
C GLU A 384 33.44 -75.73 29.49
N GLN A 385 33.22 -74.95 30.56
CA GLN A 385 33.75 -75.28 31.90
C GLN A 385 33.16 -76.57 32.46
N GLU A 386 31.87 -76.84 32.27
CA GLU A 386 31.23 -78.09 32.69
C GLU A 386 31.81 -79.30 31.94
N THR A 387 31.94 -79.22 30.61
CA THR A 387 32.54 -80.28 29.80
C THR A 387 34.01 -80.51 30.15
N LEU A 388 34.83 -79.46 30.35
CA LEU A 388 36.21 -79.58 30.84
C LEU A 388 36.30 -80.27 32.21
N MET A 389 35.39 -79.94 33.14
CA MET A 389 35.34 -80.59 34.45
C MET A 389 34.89 -82.05 34.37
N LEU A 390 34.01 -82.41 33.43
CA LEU A 390 33.64 -83.79 33.14
C LEU A 390 34.80 -84.57 32.51
N THR A 391 35.48 -84.01 31.49
CA THR A 391 36.68 -84.61 30.88
C THR A 391 37.78 -84.84 31.92
N LYS A 392 38.01 -83.88 32.82
CA LYS A 392 38.95 -84.05 33.93
C LYS A 392 38.56 -85.22 34.84
N ARG A 393 37.29 -85.30 35.27
CA ARG A 393 36.80 -86.42 36.10
C ARG A 393 36.94 -87.78 35.41
N VAL A 394 36.72 -87.85 34.10
CA VAL A 394 36.96 -89.06 33.30
C VAL A 394 38.44 -89.44 33.37
N SER A 395 39.36 -88.50 33.11
CA SER A 395 40.81 -88.78 33.17
C SER A 395 41.31 -89.18 34.56
N GLU A 396 40.72 -88.62 35.63
CA GLU A 396 41.03 -88.99 37.02
C GLU A 396 40.53 -90.41 37.34
N ALA A 397 39.33 -90.78 36.87
CA ALA A 397 38.77 -92.13 37.03
C ALA A 397 39.52 -93.18 36.18
N GLU A 398 39.96 -92.83 34.97
CA GLU A 398 40.82 -93.68 34.12
C GLU A 398 42.18 -93.92 34.79
N ALA A 399 42.80 -92.88 35.35
CA ALA A 399 44.05 -92.99 36.09
C ALA A 399 43.91 -93.84 37.38
N GLU A 400 42.79 -93.74 38.09
CA GLU A 400 42.49 -94.60 39.23
C GLU A 400 42.23 -96.06 38.80
N CYS A 401 41.49 -96.28 37.71
CA CYS A 401 41.28 -97.59 37.11
C CYS A 401 42.62 -98.26 36.73
N HIS A 402 43.52 -97.53 36.05
CA HIS A 402 44.87 -98.00 35.74
C HIS A 402 45.71 -98.28 37.00
N ARG A 403 45.59 -97.49 38.07
CA ARG A 403 46.26 -97.78 39.35
C ARG A 403 45.73 -99.08 39.98
N LEU A 404 44.42 -99.31 39.94
CA LEU A 404 43.80 -100.55 40.42
C LEU A 404 44.23 -101.76 39.58
N GLN A 405 44.26 -101.64 38.25
CA GLN A 405 44.79 -102.66 37.34
C GLN A 405 46.27 -102.98 37.63
N MET A 406 47.12 -101.97 37.79
CA MET A 406 48.54 -102.16 38.12
C MET A 406 48.76 -102.79 39.50
N ASN A 407 47.89 -102.52 40.48
CA ASN A 407 47.91 -103.20 41.78
C ASN A 407 47.42 -104.65 41.67
N HIS A 408 46.39 -104.91 40.86
CA HIS A 408 45.89 -106.26 40.61
C HIS A 408 46.98 -107.13 39.94
N VAL A 409 47.60 -106.66 38.85
CA VAL A 409 48.72 -107.33 38.18
C VAL A 409 49.88 -107.60 39.15
N LYS A 410 50.26 -106.65 40.01
CA LYS A 410 51.29 -106.89 41.03
C LYS A 410 50.89 -107.94 42.06
N SER A 411 49.60 -108.04 42.41
CA SER A 411 49.10 -109.09 43.30
C SER A 411 49.08 -110.47 42.63
N GLU A 412 48.72 -110.56 41.34
CA GLU A 412 48.83 -111.77 40.55
C GLU A 412 50.28 -112.20 40.35
N GLU A 413 51.19 -111.28 40.02
CA GLU A 413 52.62 -111.61 39.94
C GLU A 413 53.19 -112.07 41.29
N ALA A 414 52.71 -111.52 42.41
CA ALA A 414 53.12 -111.98 43.74
C ALA A 414 52.62 -113.40 44.03
N LEU A 415 51.37 -113.71 43.66
CA LEU A 415 50.81 -115.06 43.72
C LEU A 415 51.58 -116.03 42.80
N MET A 416 51.87 -115.64 41.56
CA MET A 416 52.66 -116.42 40.59
C MET A 416 54.13 -116.60 41.03
N ARG A 417 54.71 -115.66 41.78
CA ARG A 417 56.04 -115.82 42.42
C ARG A 417 55.99 -116.79 43.60
N MET A 418 54.92 -116.78 44.39
CA MET A 418 54.69 -117.76 45.46
C MET A 418 54.47 -119.15 44.88
N GLU A 419 53.64 -119.27 43.85
CA GLU A 419 53.37 -120.52 43.14
C GLU A 419 54.64 -121.07 42.46
N ARG A 420 55.44 -120.21 41.82
CA ARG A 420 56.72 -120.64 41.24
C ARG A 420 57.68 -121.17 42.30
N LYS A 421 57.76 -120.53 43.47
CA LYS A 421 58.55 -121.04 44.61
C LYS A 421 57.99 -122.35 45.19
N ALA A 422 56.67 -122.51 45.22
CA ALA A 422 56.04 -123.76 45.63
C ALA A 422 56.35 -124.90 44.63
N ARG A 423 56.22 -124.65 43.32
CA ARG A 423 56.63 -125.56 42.26
C ARG A 423 58.13 -125.83 42.25
N GLU A 424 58.98 -124.87 42.60
CA GLU A 424 60.44 -125.07 42.75
C GLU A 424 60.77 -125.95 43.98
N ALA A 425 60.05 -125.81 45.09
CA ALA A 425 60.18 -126.70 46.25
C ALA A 425 59.63 -128.12 45.95
N GLU A 426 58.51 -128.22 45.24
CA GLU A 426 57.95 -129.47 44.74
C GLU A 426 58.91 -130.15 43.75
N LEU A 427 59.50 -129.40 42.82
CA LEU A 427 60.54 -129.89 41.91
C LEU A 427 61.84 -130.25 42.63
N TYR A 428 62.18 -129.63 43.76
CA TYR A 428 63.32 -130.04 44.59
C TYR A 428 63.05 -131.39 45.28
N ALA A 429 61.85 -131.57 45.83
CA ALA A 429 61.40 -132.85 46.38
C ALA A 429 61.34 -133.96 45.30
N GLN A 430 60.74 -133.66 44.14
CA GLN A 430 60.70 -134.57 43.00
C GLN A 430 62.10 -134.83 42.41
N ARG A 431 63.04 -133.88 42.44
CA ARG A 431 64.41 -134.10 41.95
C ARG A 431 65.21 -135.07 42.81
N ILE A 432 64.84 -135.25 44.08
CA ILE A 432 65.36 -136.35 44.91
C ILE A 432 64.65 -137.67 44.58
N SER A 433 63.32 -137.69 44.41
CA SER A 433 62.58 -138.93 44.12
C SER A 433 62.71 -139.44 42.67
N MET A 434 63.09 -138.59 41.73
CA MET A 434 63.06 -138.85 40.28
C MET A 434 64.46 -138.88 39.64
N SER A 435 65.52 -138.86 40.45
CA SER A 435 66.90 -139.19 40.03
C SER A 435 67.10 -140.69 39.72
N LEU A 436 66.03 -141.40 39.36
CA LEU A 436 65.94 -142.84 39.18
C LEU A 436 65.10 -143.27 37.95
N ALA A 437 64.56 -142.32 37.17
CA ALA A 437 63.69 -142.61 36.03
C ALA A 437 63.95 -141.73 34.78
N ASP A 438 64.39 -142.40 33.73
CA ASP A 438 64.18 -142.17 32.29
C ASP A 438 64.18 -140.76 31.65
N VAL A 439 65.27 -140.53 30.88
CA VAL A 439 65.26 -140.58 29.40
C VAL A 439 64.19 -139.75 28.64
N ASN A 440 64.68 -138.67 27.99
CA ASN A 440 64.35 -138.21 26.62
C ASN A 440 62.87 -137.78 26.35
N THR A 441 62.59 -136.52 25.99
CA THR A 441 62.71 -136.10 24.57
C THR A 441 62.60 -134.56 24.34
N LYS A 442 62.89 -134.15 23.09
CA LYS A 442 63.00 -132.77 22.56
C LYS A 442 61.71 -131.91 22.68
N PRO A 443 61.87 -130.59 22.88
CA PRO A 443 60.92 -129.55 22.44
C PRO A 443 61.54 -128.55 21.43
N HIS A 444 60.77 -127.50 21.06
CA HIS A 444 61.10 -126.34 20.20
C HIS A 444 61.16 -126.60 18.67
N TYR A 445 60.89 -125.62 17.77
CA TYR A 445 60.71 -124.15 17.86
C TYR A 445 59.64 -123.73 16.79
N ALA A 446 58.62 -122.91 17.08
CA ALA A 446 58.55 -121.43 16.99
C ALA A 446 58.92 -120.76 15.64
N SER A 447 58.03 -119.86 15.16
CA SER A 447 58.25 -118.73 14.22
C SER A 447 57.02 -117.80 14.29
N HIS A 448 57.11 -116.47 14.44
CA HIS A 448 57.56 -115.42 13.47
C HIS A 448 56.65 -115.35 12.22
N ALA A 449 56.20 -114.20 11.68
CA ALA A 449 56.43 -112.75 11.91
C ALA A 449 55.24 -111.95 11.27
N LEU A 450 54.93 -110.64 11.33
CA LEU A 450 55.41 -109.30 11.80
C LEU A 450 54.13 -108.46 12.18
N ILE A 451 54.08 -107.31 12.90
CA ILE A 451 54.52 -105.91 12.65
C ILE A 451 54.01 -105.36 11.27
N THR A 452 53.23 -104.28 11.10
CA THR A 452 52.84 -103.10 11.94
C THR A 452 51.42 -102.56 11.59
N GLU A 453 50.79 -101.85 12.55
CA GLU A 453 49.70 -100.82 12.50
C GLU A 453 48.76 -100.60 11.27
N PRO A 454 47.43 -100.42 11.49
CA PRO A 454 46.44 -100.14 10.45
C PRO A 454 46.15 -98.64 10.17
N SER A 455 45.40 -98.38 9.10
CA SER A 455 45.13 -97.06 8.50
C SER A 455 43.79 -96.43 8.88
N ILE A 456 43.73 -95.08 8.88
CA ILE A 456 42.54 -94.30 8.51
C ILE A 456 42.98 -93.07 7.68
N TRP A 457 42.30 -92.80 6.56
CA TRP A 457 42.32 -91.51 5.84
C TRP A 457 40.86 -91.09 5.57
N SER A 458 40.54 -89.81 5.78
CA SER A 458 39.17 -89.31 5.85
C SER A 458 38.56 -88.93 4.49
N ILE A 459 37.44 -89.53 4.10
CA ILE A 459 36.73 -89.27 2.83
C ILE A 459 35.19 -89.25 3.02
N SER A 460 34.56 -88.20 2.46
CA SER A 460 33.16 -88.05 1.98
C SER A 460 31.91 -88.38 2.81
N ASN A 461 30.94 -87.44 2.77
CA ASN A 461 29.48 -87.62 2.59
C ASN A 461 28.85 -86.21 2.39
N LEU A 462 27.82 -85.87 1.59
CA LEU A 462 26.66 -86.54 0.94
C LEU A 462 25.57 -87.09 1.90
N ALA A 463 24.26 -86.82 1.73
CA ALA A 463 23.56 -85.84 0.86
C ALA A 463 22.09 -85.58 1.29
N LEU A 464 21.59 -84.38 0.97
CA LEU A 464 20.22 -83.99 0.52
C LEU A 464 18.91 -84.28 1.32
N GLN A 465 18.13 -83.19 1.45
CA GLN A 465 16.65 -83.04 1.44
C GLN A 465 15.78 -83.54 2.61
N GLY A 466 14.72 -82.81 3.02
CA GLY A 466 14.30 -81.46 2.58
C GLY A 466 12.93 -80.97 3.09
N THR A 467 12.62 -79.69 2.81
CA THR A 467 11.35 -78.93 3.07
C THR A 467 11.01 -78.67 4.55
N LEU A 468 10.33 -77.57 4.96
CA LEU A 468 9.68 -76.44 4.24
C LEU A 468 9.61 -75.19 5.17
N SER A 469 9.81 -73.97 4.65
CA SER A 469 9.39 -72.61 5.14
C SER A 469 9.41 -72.27 6.67
N HIS A 470 9.85 -71.10 7.16
CA HIS A 470 9.46 -69.73 6.73
C HIS A 470 10.25 -68.63 7.50
N HIS A 471 10.71 -67.55 6.83
CA HIS A 471 11.34 -66.31 7.38
C HIS A 471 12.65 -66.48 8.21
N GLN A 472 13.63 -65.57 8.25
CA GLN A 472 13.63 -64.08 8.16
C GLN A 472 14.90 -63.50 7.46
N LEU A 473 15.08 -62.17 7.45
CA LEU A 473 16.13 -61.36 6.77
C LEU A 473 17.57 -61.90 6.88
N MET A 474 18.48 -61.85 5.89
CA MET A 474 18.80 -60.89 4.78
C MET A 474 19.88 -59.84 5.10
N MET A 475 21.10 -60.04 4.57
CA MET A 475 22.10 -59.00 4.22
C MET A 475 23.16 -59.54 3.23
N SER A 476 23.74 -58.64 2.43
CA SER A 476 25.00 -58.76 1.64
C SER A 476 25.11 -59.70 0.41
N GLY A 477 25.13 -59.10 -0.80
CA GLY A 477 25.98 -59.44 -1.97
C GLY A 477 25.63 -60.69 -2.82
N GLY A 478 25.79 -60.69 -4.16
CA GLY A 478 26.22 -59.64 -5.10
C GLY A 478 26.34 -60.17 -6.56
N SER A 479 26.84 -59.34 -7.50
CA SER A 479 26.84 -59.52 -8.99
C SER A 479 25.50 -59.18 -9.65
N GLN A 480 25.38 -58.66 -10.89
CA GLN A 480 26.28 -58.06 -11.91
C GLN A 480 25.33 -57.23 -12.83
N GLU A 481 25.67 -56.28 -13.70
CA GLU A 481 26.90 -55.88 -14.42
C GLU A 481 26.73 -54.38 -14.86
N GLY A 482 27.77 -53.70 -15.38
CA GLY A 482 27.59 -52.42 -16.10
C GLY A 482 28.34 -51.18 -15.55
N ASP A 483 29.61 -51.08 -15.95
CA ASP A 483 30.52 -49.91 -15.98
C ASP A 483 29.90 -48.48 -15.98
N ARG A 484 30.55 -47.43 -15.44
CA ARG A 484 31.94 -47.30 -14.92
C ARG A 484 32.11 -46.14 -13.92
N SER A 485 33.13 -46.22 -13.07
CA SER A 485 33.47 -45.22 -12.04
C SER A 485 34.06 -43.91 -12.60
N ALA A 486 33.90 -42.82 -11.85
CA ALA A 486 34.67 -41.58 -12.02
C ALA A 486 34.93 -40.89 -10.68
N MET A 487 36.20 -40.58 -10.38
CA MET A 487 36.61 -39.45 -9.52
C MET A 487 38.08 -39.08 -9.77
N HIS A 488 38.30 -37.80 -10.07
CA HIS A 488 39.53 -37.00 -10.05
C HIS A 488 40.90 -37.60 -10.46
N THR A 489 41.39 -37.09 -11.59
CA THR A 489 42.69 -36.40 -11.63
C THR A 489 42.52 -35.01 -12.26
N SER A 490 43.48 -34.11 -11.99
CA SER A 490 43.49 -32.70 -12.43
C SER A 490 44.13 -32.50 -13.80
N GLN A 491 43.75 -31.44 -14.56
CA GLN A 491 44.70 -30.42 -15.08
C GLN A 491 44.01 -29.22 -15.78
N HIS A 492 44.83 -28.24 -16.19
CA HIS A 492 44.44 -26.92 -16.69
C HIS A 492 43.90 -26.91 -18.14
N PRO A 493 43.11 -25.89 -18.53
CA PRO A 493 42.73 -25.66 -19.92
C PRO A 493 43.88 -25.02 -20.74
N VAL A 494 44.06 -25.49 -21.98
CA VAL A 494 44.78 -24.79 -23.04
C VAL A 494 43.91 -24.82 -24.29
N ILE A 495 43.65 -23.67 -24.89
CA ILE A 495 42.80 -23.52 -26.08
C ILE A 495 43.68 -23.25 -27.30
N SER A 496 43.56 -24.05 -28.35
CA SER A 496 44.05 -23.70 -29.69
C SER A 496 43.25 -24.38 -30.80
N ASN A 497 43.07 -23.64 -31.89
CA ASN A 497 42.12 -23.84 -32.98
C ASN A 497 42.43 -25.05 -33.89
N ALA A 498 41.37 -25.79 -34.25
CA ALA A 498 41.08 -26.25 -35.63
C ALA A 498 39.66 -26.88 -35.66
N ALA A 499 38.86 -26.90 -36.72
CA ALA A 499 38.61 -26.06 -37.89
C ALA A 499 37.55 -26.82 -38.74
N ASN A 500 36.44 -26.16 -39.09
CA ASN A 500 35.50 -26.48 -40.19
C ASN A 500 34.67 -27.78 -40.26
N SER A 501 33.35 -27.56 -40.42
CA SER A 501 32.37 -28.35 -41.20
C SER A 501 31.91 -29.69 -40.59
N ILE A 502 30.63 -30.12 -40.65
CA ILE A 502 29.69 -30.17 -41.79
C ILE A 502 28.21 -29.95 -41.34
N TYR A 503 27.33 -29.57 -42.28
CA TYR A 503 25.87 -29.41 -42.13
C TYR A 503 25.09 -30.69 -41.75
N ARG A 504 23.89 -30.48 -41.14
CA ARG A 504 22.58 -31.20 -41.31
C ARG A 504 21.94 -31.56 -39.94
N ALA A 505 20.67 -31.27 -39.64
CA ALA A 505 19.64 -30.39 -40.25
C ALA A 505 18.58 -30.00 -39.18
N MET A 506 17.70 -29.04 -39.50
CA MET A 506 16.50 -28.70 -38.71
C MET A 506 15.25 -28.59 -39.62
N PRO A 507 14.01 -28.74 -39.10
CA PRO A 507 12.81 -28.97 -39.91
C PRO A 507 12.28 -27.76 -40.71
N GLN A 508 11.49 -28.05 -41.75
CA GLN A 508 10.94 -27.05 -42.67
C GLN A 508 9.58 -26.50 -42.21
N SER A 509 9.54 -25.23 -41.81
CA SER A 509 8.32 -24.40 -41.81
C SER A 509 8.57 -22.91 -42.06
N ILE A 510 9.81 -22.43 -41.91
CA ILE A 510 10.19 -21.01 -41.96
C ILE A 510 10.70 -20.61 -43.37
N ALA A 511 9.89 -20.86 -44.41
CA ALA A 511 10.32 -20.77 -45.81
C ALA A 511 9.39 -19.97 -46.75
N GLN A 512 8.51 -19.11 -46.21
CA GLN A 512 7.56 -18.30 -47.01
C GLN A 512 7.49 -16.80 -46.60
N MET A 513 8.58 -16.21 -46.08
CA MET A 513 8.61 -14.80 -45.66
C MET A 513 9.80 -13.99 -46.23
N ILE A 514 10.16 -14.17 -47.51
CA ILE A 514 11.26 -13.43 -48.15
C ILE A 514 10.79 -12.56 -49.35
N HIS A 515 9.50 -12.58 -49.69
CA HIS A 515 8.90 -11.69 -50.69
C HIS A 515 7.60 -11.02 -50.18
N ALA A 516 7.76 -10.14 -49.19
CA ALA A 516 6.76 -9.14 -48.83
C ALA A 516 7.48 -7.78 -48.61
N PRO A 517 6.88 -6.64 -49.00
CA PRO A 517 7.40 -5.33 -48.61
C PRO A 517 7.30 -5.16 -47.08
N PRO A 518 8.13 -4.29 -46.46
CA PRO A 518 8.08 -4.08 -45.02
C PRO A 518 6.68 -3.59 -44.58
N PRO A 519 6.13 -4.11 -43.47
CA PRO A 519 4.80 -3.72 -43.01
C PRO A 519 4.78 -2.25 -42.59
N ASP A 520 3.75 -1.53 -43.03
CA ASP A 520 3.53 -0.12 -42.74
C ASP A 520 3.40 0.11 -41.21
N PRO A 521 4.19 1.01 -40.60
CA PRO A 521 4.07 1.32 -39.17
C PRO A 521 2.67 1.79 -38.74
N SER A 522 1.84 2.28 -39.66
CA SER A 522 0.44 2.67 -39.38
C SER A 522 -0.46 1.48 -38.97
N VAL A 523 -0.02 0.23 -39.17
CA VAL A 523 -0.77 -0.98 -38.80
C VAL A 523 -0.46 -1.41 -37.36
N ASN A 524 0.81 -1.49 -36.97
CA ASN A 524 1.19 -1.82 -35.59
C ASN A 524 0.67 -0.76 -34.61
N GLN A 525 0.79 0.51 -34.96
CA GLN A 525 0.27 1.60 -34.12
C GLN A 525 -1.26 1.53 -33.95
N ARG A 526 -2.00 1.07 -34.99
CA ARG A 526 -3.45 0.80 -34.88
C ARG A 526 -3.77 -0.41 -34.01
N LEU A 527 -2.96 -1.46 -34.04
CA LEU A 527 -3.11 -2.63 -33.17
C LEU A 527 -2.83 -2.26 -31.70
N GLU A 528 -1.79 -1.46 -31.43
CA GLU A 528 -1.50 -0.91 -30.09
C GLU A 528 -2.64 -0.03 -29.58
N PHE A 529 -3.15 0.92 -30.38
CA PHE A 529 -4.32 1.72 -30.02
C PHE A 529 -5.58 0.87 -29.80
N HIS A 530 -5.80 -0.18 -30.58
CA HIS A 530 -6.93 -1.09 -30.39
C HIS A 530 -6.80 -1.93 -29.12
N ASN A 531 -5.59 -2.40 -28.79
CA ASN A 531 -5.30 -3.15 -27.57
C ASN A 531 -5.45 -2.26 -26.33
N LEU A 532 -4.84 -1.06 -26.31
CA LEU A 532 -5.01 -0.05 -25.27
C LEU A 532 -6.49 0.32 -25.08
N ARG A 533 -7.25 0.46 -26.17
CA ARG A 533 -8.69 0.73 -26.12
C ARG A 533 -9.47 -0.46 -25.53
N SER A 534 -9.17 -1.69 -25.93
CA SER A 534 -9.81 -2.89 -25.39
C SER A 534 -9.48 -3.09 -23.90
N GLU A 535 -8.26 -2.77 -23.48
CA GLU A 535 -7.82 -2.81 -22.09
C GLU A 535 -8.48 -1.71 -21.25
N LEU A 536 -8.63 -0.49 -21.79
CA LEU A 536 -9.40 0.59 -21.16
C LEU A 536 -10.90 0.25 -21.07
N GLU A 537 -11.48 -0.34 -22.12
CA GLU A 537 -12.89 -0.76 -22.15
C GLU A 537 -13.15 -1.92 -21.17
N LYS A 538 -12.20 -2.87 -21.01
CA LYS A 538 -12.22 -3.89 -19.94
C LYS A 538 -12.09 -3.27 -18.56
N SER A 539 -11.08 -2.44 -18.31
CA SER A 539 -10.89 -1.77 -17.01
C SER A 539 -12.13 -0.97 -16.58
N ARG A 540 -12.79 -0.28 -17.53
CA ARG A 540 -14.05 0.42 -17.29
C ARG A 540 -15.24 -0.53 -17.07
N HIS A 541 -15.25 -1.71 -17.69
CA HIS A 541 -16.24 -2.75 -17.42
C HIS A 541 -16.06 -3.32 -16.01
N ASP A 542 -14.84 -3.72 -15.64
CA ASP A 542 -14.48 -4.25 -14.32
C ASP A 542 -14.83 -3.24 -13.21
N PHE A 543 -14.55 -1.95 -13.43
CA PHE A 543 -14.96 -0.87 -12.52
C PHE A 543 -16.48 -0.75 -12.42
N SER A 544 -17.20 -0.76 -13.55
CA SER A 544 -18.66 -0.71 -13.59
C SER A 544 -19.32 -1.92 -12.94
N GLU A 545 -18.72 -3.11 -13.02
CA GLU A 545 -19.21 -4.30 -12.35
C GLU A 545 -18.91 -4.27 -10.85
N LYS A 546 -17.71 -3.85 -10.42
CA LYS A 546 -17.42 -3.63 -9.00
C LYS A 546 -18.39 -2.64 -8.37
N ALA A 547 -18.69 -1.53 -9.05
CA ALA A 547 -19.69 -0.56 -8.62
C ALA A 547 -21.12 -1.14 -8.56
N ARG A 548 -21.49 -2.01 -9.51
CA ARG A 548 -22.77 -2.75 -9.50
C ARG A 548 -22.86 -3.69 -8.29
N MET A 549 -21.88 -4.58 -8.11
CA MET A 549 -21.82 -5.55 -7.02
C MET A 549 -21.80 -4.87 -5.64
N PHE A 550 -21.09 -3.74 -5.52
CA PHE A 550 -21.09 -2.90 -4.32
C PHE A 550 -22.50 -2.32 -4.02
N LYS A 551 -23.17 -1.76 -5.04
CA LYS A 551 -24.54 -1.24 -4.90
C LYS A 551 -25.56 -2.33 -4.59
N GLU A 552 -25.39 -3.53 -5.12
CA GLU A 552 -26.22 -4.70 -4.79
C GLU A 552 -26.06 -5.08 -3.31
N ARG A 553 -24.82 -5.30 -2.83
CA ARG A 553 -24.52 -5.56 -1.41
C ARG A 553 -25.06 -4.49 -0.45
N LEU A 554 -25.02 -3.22 -0.84
CA LEU A 554 -25.58 -2.12 -0.03
C LEU A 554 -27.12 -2.16 0.03
N ASN A 555 -27.80 -2.57 -1.05
CA ASN A 555 -29.25 -2.78 -1.04
C ASN A 555 -29.65 -4.05 -0.26
N GLU A 556 -28.86 -5.13 -0.33
CA GLU A 556 -29.01 -6.33 0.50
C GLU A 556 -28.89 -5.97 1.99
N PHE A 557 -27.85 -5.22 2.36
CA PHE A 557 -27.64 -4.77 3.74
C PHE A 557 -28.76 -3.82 4.23
N ARG A 558 -29.24 -2.89 3.39
CA ARG A 558 -30.42 -2.07 3.73
C ARG A 558 -31.65 -2.93 4.01
N SER A 559 -31.87 -3.97 3.19
CA SER A 559 -32.98 -4.91 3.37
C SER A 559 -32.83 -5.78 4.63
N GLU A 560 -31.59 -6.07 5.06
CA GLU A 560 -31.30 -6.76 6.32
C GLU A 560 -31.66 -5.91 7.55
N ILE A 561 -31.31 -4.62 7.55
CA ILE A 561 -31.59 -3.73 8.69
C ILE A 561 -33.05 -3.26 8.72
N ASP A 562 -33.69 -3.03 7.57
CA ASP A 562 -35.05 -2.48 7.49
C ASP A 562 -36.10 -3.37 8.19
N ALA A 563 -35.82 -4.66 8.36
CA ALA A 563 -36.65 -5.59 9.14
C ALA A 563 -36.76 -5.25 10.66
N MET A 564 -35.88 -4.40 11.20
CA MET A 564 -35.88 -3.95 12.60
C MET A 564 -36.11 -2.42 12.71
N LYS A 565 -36.57 -1.77 11.65
CA LYS A 565 -36.74 -0.31 11.59
C LYS A 565 -37.99 0.15 12.33
N ARG A 566 -37.88 1.22 13.10
CA ARG A 566 -38.99 1.90 13.77
C ARG A 566 -39.50 3.08 12.94
N GLU A 567 -40.71 2.97 12.41
CA GLU A 567 -41.34 4.04 11.62
C GLU A 567 -41.63 5.31 12.45
N ASP A 568 -41.95 5.16 13.74
CA ASP A 568 -42.21 6.27 14.67
C ASP A 568 -40.98 7.16 14.95
N ARG A 569 -39.78 6.69 14.59
CA ARG A 569 -38.50 7.37 14.82
C ARG A 569 -37.81 7.87 13.55
N GLN A 570 -38.49 7.82 12.39
CA GLN A 570 -37.94 8.36 11.15
C GLN A 570 -37.89 9.90 11.21
N THR A 571 -36.76 10.49 10.80
CA THR A 571 -36.64 11.94 10.66
C THR A 571 -37.29 12.41 9.35
N GLU A 572 -37.59 13.71 9.25
CA GLU A 572 -38.09 14.29 7.98
C GLU A 572 -37.10 14.07 6.82
N HIS A 573 -35.80 14.07 7.10
CA HIS A 573 -34.77 13.79 6.10
C HIS A 573 -34.84 12.33 5.61
N ASP A 574 -35.08 11.34 6.48
CA ASP A 574 -35.25 9.93 6.10
C ASP A 574 -36.42 9.77 5.12
N VAL A 575 -37.59 10.34 5.45
CA VAL A 575 -38.80 10.26 4.62
C VAL A 575 -38.56 10.89 3.24
N ILE A 576 -37.84 12.01 3.17
CA ILE A 576 -37.47 12.66 1.90
C ILE A 576 -36.47 11.81 1.11
N HIS A 577 -35.46 11.23 1.77
CA HIS A 577 -34.47 10.37 1.12
C HIS A 577 -35.09 9.08 0.57
N ILE A 578 -35.88 8.36 1.38
CA ILE A 578 -36.62 7.16 0.96
C ILE A 578 -37.54 7.47 -0.23
N HIS A 579 -38.23 8.61 -0.22
CA HIS A 579 -39.04 9.06 -1.35
C HIS A 579 -38.20 9.32 -2.61
N ASN A 580 -37.04 9.96 -2.50
CA ASN A 580 -36.14 10.18 -3.63
C ASN A 580 -35.62 8.86 -4.21
N VAL A 581 -35.10 7.97 -3.36
CA VAL A 581 -34.60 6.63 -3.75
C VAL A 581 -35.69 5.80 -4.43
N HIS A 582 -36.92 5.79 -3.91
CA HIS A 582 -38.06 5.08 -4.51
C HIS A 582 -38.42 5.60 -5.91
N ASN A 583 -38.25 6.89 -6.18
CA ASN A 583 -38.45 7.48 -7.50
C ASN A 583 -37.22 7.37 -8.43
N GLY A 584 -36.13 6.71 -7.98
CA GLY A 584 -34.88 6.62 -8.72
C GLY A 584 -34.09 7.93 -8.77
N PHE A 585 -34.31 8.84 -7.82
CA PHE A 585 -33.58 10.10 -7.71
C PHE A 585 -32.38 9.95 -6.77
N ASP A 586 -31.19 10.12 -7.33
CA ASP A 586 -29.93 10.34 -6.64
C ASP A 586 -29.53 11.83 -6.72
N LYS A 587 -28.39 12.19 -6.13
CA LYS A 587 -27.83 13.54 -6.16
C LYS A 587 -27.69 14.10 -7.60
N PHE A 588 -27.03 13.38 -8.50
CA PHE A 588 -26.69 13.86 -9.83
C PHE A 588 -27.85 13.80 -10.81
N THR A 589 -28.80 12.88 -10.65
CA THR A 589 -30.06 12.85 -11.42
C THR A 589 -31.01 13.96 -10.96
N THR A 590 -31.09 14.24 -9.65
CA THR A 590 -31.82 15.40 -9.11
C THR A 590 -31.28 16.71 -9.70
N LEU A 591 -29.96 16.93 -9.63
CA LEU A 591 -29.34 18.14 -10.17
C LEU A 591 -29.55 18.27 -11.68
N ARG A 592 -29.39 17.18 -12.46
CA ARG A 592 -29.65 17.17 -13.91
C ARG A 592 -31.10 17.44 -14.26
N MET A 593 -32.08 16.79 -13.62
CA MET A 593 -33.51 17.01 -13.90
C MET A 593 -33.97 18.45 -13.58
N VAL A 594 -33.39 19.07 -12.56
CA VAL A 594 -33.76 20.43 -12.16
C VAL A 594 -33.13 21.47 -13.09
N GLY A 595 -31.90 21.24 -13.58
CA GLY A 595 -31.26 22.07 -14.62
C GLY A 595 -31.86 21.88 -16.02
N LEU A 596 -32.39 20.69 -16.35
CA LEU A 596 -33.01 20.37 -17.66
C LEU A 596 -34.34 21.10 -17.94
N LYS A 597 -34.70 22.12 -17.16
CA LYS A 597 -35.79 23.04 -17.47
C LYS A 597 -35.23 24.33 -18.10
N PRO A 598 -35.16 24.45 -19.44
CA PRO A 598 -34.81 25.71 -20.07
C PRO A 598 -35.77 26.82 -19.62
N SER A 599 -35.29 28.06 -19.68
CA SER A 599 -35.91 29.28 -19.14
C SER A 599 -37.31 29.57 -19.70
N MET A 600 -38.33 28.87 -19.18
CA MET A 600 -39.74 29.13 -19.46
C MET A 600 -40.10 30.53 -18.93
N PRO A 601 -40.53 31.47 -19.80
CA PRO A 601 -40.93 32.80 -19.35
C PRO A 601 -42.11 32.69 -18.39
N HIS A 602 -42.10 33.51 -17.34
CA HIS A 602 -42.86 33.27 -16.10
C HIS A 602 -44.37 33.62 -16.20
N CYS A 603 -45.00 33.37 -17.36
CA CYS A 603 -46.32 33.87 -17.75
C CYS A 603 -47.35 32.79 -18.16
N LEU A 604 -47.08 31.50 -17.95
CA LEU A 604 -48.04 30.39 -18.24
C LEU A 604 -48.41 29.57 -17.00
N LEU A 605 -49.08 30.22 -16.04
CA LEU A 605 -49.60 29.56 -14.82
C LEU A 605 -51.04 30.04 -14.48
N ARG A 606 -51.91 30.13 -15.50
CA ARG A 606 -53.28 30.67 -15.32
C ARG A 606 -54.40 30.03 -16.16
N SER A 607 -54.14 28.95 -16.90
CA SER A 607 -55.09 28.35 -17.87
C SER A 607 -55.66 26.97 -17.50
N PHE A 608 -55.17 26.29 -16.46
CA PHE A 608 -55.57 24.91 -16.16
C PHE A 608 -56.92 24.74 -15.43
N TRP A 609 -57.72 25.81 -15.31
CA TRP A 609 -59.07 25.77 -14.70
C TRP A 609 -60.08 26.70 -15.40
N ARG A 610 -60.50 26.34 -16.62
CA ARG A 610 -61.84 26.68 -17.14
C ARG A 610 -62.34 25.63 -18.14
N LYS A 611 -63.66 25.48 -18.26
CA LYS A 611 -64.34 24.31 -18.84
C LYS A 611 -65.38 24.75 -19.90
N ARG A 612 -65.46 23.98 -21.00
CA ARG A 612 -66.62 23.88 -21.94
C ARG A 612 -66.86 25.02 -22.95
N ALA A 613 -67.63 24.67 -24.00
CA ALA A 613 -68.00 25.41 -25.23
C ALA A 613 -66.83 25.66 -26.22
N GLY A 614 -67.01 25.59 -27.55
CA GLY A 614 -68.22 25.28 -28.35
C GLY A 614 -67.91 24.91 -29.81
N SER A 615 -68.95 24.58 -30.59
CA SER A 615 -68.89 24.01 -31.96
C SER A 615 -68.32 24.92 -33.06
N ALA A 616 -67.65 24.33 -34.06
CA ALA A 616 -67.64 24.77 -35.47
C ALA A 616 -67.27 23.59 -36.41
N VAL A 617 -67.67 23.63 -37.69
CA VAL A 617 -67.50 22.55 -38.69
C VAL A 617 -67.15 23.12 -40.07
N GLU A 618 -66.13 22.57 -40.74
CA GLU A 618 -65.98 22.55 -42.23
C GLU A 618 -64.92 21.48 -42.61
N LYS A 619 -65.28 20.39 -43.28
CA LYS A 619 -65.52 20.17 -44.74
C LYS A 619 -64.25 20.08 -45.60
N SER A 620 -63.93 18.86 -46.02
CA SER A 620 -62.92 18.56 -47.06
C SER A 620 -63.59 18.09 -48.36
N PRO A 621 -63.14 18.52 -49.55
CA PRO A 621 -63.52 17.91 -50.83
C PRO A 621 -62.69 16.65 -51.14
N ALA A 622 -63.18 15.81 -52.05
CA ALA A 622 -62.63 14.48 -52.34
C ALA A 622 -61.58 14.45 -53.48
N VAL A 623 -60.68 13.45 -53.43
CA VAL A 623 -59.77 13.07 -54.52
C VAL A 623 -59.94 11.58 -54.85
N ARG A 624 -59.68 11.20 -56.11
CA ARG A 624 -60.13 9.94 -56.74
C ARG A 624 -59.20 8.74 -56.46
N LYS A 625 -59.78 7.52 -56.48
CA LYS A 625 -59.03 6.26 -56.62
C LYS A 625 -58.53 6.05 -58.06
N PRO A 626 -57.29 5.62 -58.29
CA PRO A 626 -56.90 4.83 -59.46
C PRO A 626 -57.10 3.32 -59.22
N LYS A 627 -56.89 2.48 -60.24
CA LYS A 627 -57.17 1.04 -60.23
C LYS A 627 -55.99 0.19 -59.74
N VAL A 628 -56.31 -1.04 -59.31
CA VAL A 628 -55.34 -2.14 -59.14
C VAL A 628 -54.78 -2.55 -60.50
N ALA A 629 -53.50 -2.90 -60.53
CA ALA A 629 -52.86 -3.64 -61.62
C ALA A 629 -52.06 -4.80 -61.00
N GLU A 630 -52.05 -5.95 -61.66
CA GLU A 630 -51.28 -7.12 -61.23
C GLU A 630 -49.80 -6.93 -61.56
N ILE A 631 -48.91 -7.35 -60.65
CA ILE A 631 -47.47 -7.44 -60.90
C ILE A 631 -47.02 -8.84 -60.47
N THR A 632 -46.42 -9.57 -61.40
CA THR A 632 -45.86 -10.90 -61.18
C THR A 632 -44.61 -10.83 -60.31
N ALA A 633 -44.49 -11.76 -59.36
CA ALA A 633 -43.34 -11.82 -58.46
C ALA A 633 -42.10 -12.41 -59.17
N ALA A 634 -41.19 -11.54 -59.59
CA ALA A 634 -39.80 -11.93 -59.79
C ALA A 634 -39.10 -12.09 -58.44
N LEU A 635 -38.17 -13.04 -58.32
CA LEU A 635 -37.34 -13.15 -57.12
C LEU A 635 -36.35 -11.98 -57.10
N ILE A 636 -36.36 -11.23 -55.99
CA ILE A 636 -35.39 -10.17 -55.71
C ILE A 636 -34.30 -10.77 -54.83
N GLU A 637 -33.04 -10.64 -55.24
CA GLU A 637 -31.89 -11.07 -54.43
C GLU A 637 -31.83 -10.25 -53.12
N PRO A 638 -31.57 -10.87 -51.95
CA PRO A 638 -31.56 -10.15 -50.67
C PRO A 638 -30.58 -8.97 -50.64
N SER A 639 -29.45 -9.09 -51.35
CA SER A 639 -28.42 -8.05 -51.46
C SER A 639 -28.96 -6.74 -52.04
N ASP A 640 -29.83 -6.81 -53.05
CA ASP A 640 -30.39 -5.64 -53.72
C ASP A 640 -31.45 -4.97 -52.84
N LEU A 641 -32.21 -5.77 -52.09
CA LEU A 641 -33.16 -5.28 -51.09
C LEU A 641 -32.45 -4.50 -49.97
N TYR A 642 -31.28 -4.96 -49.49
CA TYR A 642 -30.50 -4.22 -48.50
C TYR A 642 -29.86 -2.94 -49.06
N GLN A 643 -29.33 -2.95 -50.28
CA GLN A 643 -28.82 -1.74 -50.92
C GLN A 643 -29.92 -0.69 -51.09
N MET A 644 -31.14 -1.11 -51.49
CA MET A 644 -32.30 -0.23 -51.58
C MET A 644 -32.80 0.27 -50.21
N GLU A 645 -32.75 -0.55 -49.14
CA GLU A 645 -32.99 -0.08 -47.76
C GLU A 645 -31.99 1.03 -47.37
N ASP A 646 -30.70 0.85 -47.68
CA ASP A 646 -29.62 1.80 -47.36
C ASP A 646 -29.67 3.10 -48.20
N GLU A 647 -30.18 3.06 -49.42
CA GLU A 647 -30.46 4.27 -50.21
C GLU A 647 -31.69 5.02 -49.70
N ILE A 648 -32.74 4.30 -49.29
CA ILE A 648 -33.90 4.88 -48.61
C ILE A 648 -33.48 5.49 -47.26
N ALA A 649 -32.58 4.85 -46.52
CA ALA A 649 -32.04 5.37 -45.27
C ALA A 649 -31.22 6.66 -45.46
N ARG A 650 -30.43 6.75 -46.53
CA ARG A 650 -29.64 7.95 -46.89
C ARG A 650 -30.47 9.11 -47.43
N SER A 651 -31.66 8.84 -47.98
CA SER A 651 -32.52 9.86 -48.60
C SER A 651 -33.71 10.32 -47.75
N THR A 652 -34.13 9.55 -46.73
CA THR A 652 -35.29 9.91 -45.89
C THR A 652 -34.87 10.72 -44.67
N THR A 653 -35.47 11.90 -44.46
CA THR A 653 -35.18 12.72 -43.27
C THR A 653 -35.83 12.15 -42.01
N HIS A 654 -35.26 12.44 -40.83
CA HIS A 654 -35.87 12.08 -39.54
C HIS A 654 -37.32 12.59 -39.39
N ALA A 655 -37.63 13.78 -39.90
CA ALA A 655 -38.98 14.34 -39.85
C ALA A 655 -39.97 13.59 -40.76
N ASP A 656 -39.50 12.93 -41.82
CA ASP A 656 -40.33 12.12 -42.70
C ASP A 656 -40.49 10.68 -42.19
N LEU A 657 -39.45 10.12 -41.55
CA LEU A 657 -39.56 8.89 -40.78
C LEU A 657 -40.55 9.04 -39.61
N GLU A 658 -40.56 10.17 -38.91
CA GLU A 658 -41.53 10.47 -37.84
C GLU A 658 -42.96 10.52 -38.38
N LYS A 659 -43.21 11.26 -39.47
CA LYS A 659 -44.53 11.29 -40.14
C LYS A 659 -45.00 9.89 -40.55
N LEU A 660 -44.09 9.07 -41.09
CA LEU A 660 -44.40 7.69 -41.47
C LEU A 660 -44.77 6.86 -40.24
N PHE A 661 -43.96 6.88 -39.19
CA PHE A 661 -44.21 6.15 -37.94
C PHE A 661 -45.54 6.57 -37.26
N LEU A 662 -45.85 7.87 -37.25
CA LEU A 662 -47.13 8.39 -36.74
C LEU A 662 -48.31 7.88 -37.57
N ARG A 663 -48.18 7.83 -38.91
CA ARG A 663 -49.20 7.28 -39.82
C ARG A 663 -49.41 5.78 -39.60
N GLU A 664 -48.35 4.98 -39.66
CA GLU A 664 -48.45 3.52 -39.52
C GLU A 664 -48.94 3.13 -38.12
N SER A 665 -48.49 3.81 -37.06
CA SER A 665 -48.97 3.54 -35.70
C SER A 665 -50.43 3.96 -35.48
N ALA A 666 -50.93 4.98 -36.19
CA ALA A 666 -52.35 5.34 -36.17
C ALA A 666 -53.22 4.30 -36.88
N MET A 667 -52.76 3.78 -38.03
CA MET A 667 -53.42 2.69 -38.74
C MET A 667 -53.41 1.38 -37.93
N LEU A 668 -52.29 1.04 -37.29
CA LEU A 668 -52.18 -0.11 -36.39
C LEU A 668 -53.13 0.03 -35.19
N ARG A 669 -53.20 1.19 -34.53
CA ARG A 669 -54.17 1.44 -33.44
C ARG A 669 -55.61 1.26 -33.91
N SER A 670 -55.97 1.81 -35.08
CA SER A 670 -57.34 1.66 -35.63
C SER A 670 -57.67 0.21 -36.02
N ALA A 671 -56.70 -0.57 -36.50
CA ALA A 671 -56.90 -1.99 -36.78
C ALA A 671 -57.06 -2.81 -35.50
N LEU A 672 -56.22 -2.57 -34.48
CA LEU A 672 -56.30 -3.27 -33.19
C LEU A 672 -57.60 -3.00 -32.46
N MET A 673 -58.11 -1.77 -32.45
CA MET A 673 -59.42 -1.45 -31.84
C MET A 673 -60.56 -2.27 -32.46
N LYS A 674 -60.56 -2.47 -33.79
CA LYS A 674 -61.58 -3.29 -34.46
C LYS A 674 -61.49 -4.78 -34.12
N VAL A 675 -60.28 -5.29 -33.90
CA VAL A 675 -60.07 -6.68 -33.43
C VAL A 675 -60.50 -6.85 -31.97
N ILE A 676 -60.38 -5.80 -31.15
CA ILE A 676 -60.88 -5.77 -29.76
C ILE A 676 -62.43 -5.65 -29.73
N GLU A 677 -63.02 -4.95 -30.70
CA GLU A 677 -64.49 -4.78 -30.81
C GLU A 677 -65.20 -6.01 -31.44
N ASN A 678 -64.50 -6.86 -32.19
CA ASN A 678 -65.03 -8.07 -32.82
C ASN A 678 -64.25 -9.34 -32.40
N GLU A 679 -64.71 -10.04 -31.36
CA GLU A 679 -64.01 -11.19 -30.73
C GLU A 679 -63.77 -12.45 -31.60
N ASN A 680 -64.07 -12.42 -32.91
CA ASN A 680 -64.09 -13.62 -33.77
C ASN A 680 -63.47 -13.46 -35.19
N GLU A 681 -62.75 -12.37 -35.49
CA GLU A 681 -61.93 -12.30 -36.73
C GLU A 681 -60.45 -12.66 -36.46
N PRO A 682 -59.83 -13.56 -37.24
CA PRO A 682 -58.41 -13.86 -37.11
C PRO A 682 -57.54 -12.67 -37.57
N CYS A 683 -56.39 -12.49 -36.91
CA CYS A 683 -55.49 -11.35 -37.10
C CYS A 683 -55.21 -11.05 -38.59
N THR A 684 -55.70 -9.90 -39.07
CA THR A 684 -55.67 -9.53 -40.49
C THR A 684 -54.24 -9.30 -40.99
N SER A 685 -53.97 -9.67 -42.25
CA SER A 685 -52.67 -9.47 -42.91
C SER A 685 -52.12 -8.03 -42.78
N ASP A 686 -53.01 -7.04 -42.77
CA ASP A 686 -52.64 -5.62 -42.65
C ASP A 686 -52.14 -5.24 -41.25
N VAL A 687 -52.53 -5.94 -40.18
CA VAL A 687 -51.94 -5.77 -38.84
C VAL A 687 -50.46 -6.16 -38.87
N LEU A 688 -50.15 -7.31 -39.47
CA LEU A 688 -48.77 -7.80 -39.63
C LEU A 688 -47.96 -6.86 -40.55
N ARG A 689 -48.55 -6.40 -41.65
CA ARG A 689 -47.96 -5.41 -42.57
C ARG A 689 -47.56 -4.13 -41.83
N ASN A 690 -48.46 -3.58 -41.01
CA ASN A 690 -48.20 -2.35 -40.25
C ASN A 690 -47.10 -2.55 -39.19
N VAL A 691 -47.07 -3.71 -38.51
CA VAL A 691 -45.99 -4.04 -37.55
C VAL A 691 -44.62 -4.18 -38.24
N ILE A 692 -44.57 -4.81 -39.41
CA ILE A 692 -43.33 -4.91 -40.22
C ILE A 692 -42.87 -3.51 -40.66
N GLN A 693 -43.77 -2.66 -41.14
CA GLN A 693 -43.43 -1.31 -41.56
C GLN A 693 -43.01 -0.41 -40.37
N MET A 694 -43.59 -0.58 -39.18
CA MET A 694 -43.09 0.10 -37.97
C MET A 694 -41.67 -0.36 -37.59
N ARG A 695 -41.40 -1.68 -37.59
CA ARG A 695 -40.03 -2.20 -37.36
C ARG A 695 -39.02 -1.66 -38.38
N ARG A 696 -39.44 -1.51 -39.65
CA ARG A 696 -38.65 -0.89 -40.72
C ARG A 696 -38.33 0.58 -40.42
N CYS A 697 -39.32 1.37 -40.00
CA CYS A 697 -39.10 2.76 -39.57
C CYS A 697 -38.07 2.87 -38.45
N SER A 698 -38.11 1.97 -37.45
CA SER A 698 -37.11 1.92 -36.38
C SER A 698 -35.70 1.64 -36.91
N ARG A 699 -35.52 0.66 -37.82
CA ARG A 699 -34.20 0.37 -38.43
C ARG A 699 -33.62 1.59 -39.15
N LEU A 700 -34.40 2.21 -40.02
CA LEU A 700 -34.00 3.40 -40.79
C LEU A 700 -33.61 4.56 -39.85
N THR A 701 -34.37 4.75 -38.76
CA THR A 701 -34.08 5.76 -37.74
C THR A 701 -32.75 5.49 -37.02
N HIS A 702 -32.46 4.24 -36.65
CA HIS A 702 -31.17 3.87 -36.04
C HIS A 702 -30.00 4.08 -36.99
N TYR A 703 -30.15 3.72 -38.27
CA TYR A 703 -29.12 3.89 -39.30
C TYR A 703 -28.81 5.38 -39.55
N ALA A 704 -29.82 6.21 -39.76
CA ALA A 704 -29.65 7.67 -39.92
C ALA A 704 -29.00 8.30 -38.67
N THR A 705 -29.38 7.87 -37.47
CA THR A 705 -28.75 8.31 -36.21
C THR A 705 -27.27 7.89 -36.14
N ALA A 706 -26.91 6.71 -36.63
CA ALA A 706 -25.52 6.25 -36.66
C ALA A 706 -24.67 7.05 -37.66
N GLN A 707 -25.19 7.34 -38.86
CA GLN A 707 -24.50 8.19 -39.84
C GLN A 707 -24.30 9.63 -39.34
N LEU A 708 -25.31 10.25 -38.73
CA LEU A 708 -25.18 11.58 -38.14
C LEU A 708 -24.14 11.63 -37.01
N ARG A 709 -24.02 10.57 -36.20
CA ARG A 709 -22.95 10.45 -35.19
C ARG A 709 -21.57 10.34 -35.83
N ALA A 710 -21.44 9.55 -36.90
CA ALA A 710 -20.18 9.39 -37.62
C ALA A 710 -19.72 10.71 -38.27
N GLU A 711 -20.60 11.45 -38.96
CA GLU A 711 -20.24 12.77 -39.48
C GLU A 711 -19.90 13.73 -38.33
N THR A 712 -20.68 13.75 -37.24
CA THR A 712 -20.40 14.61 -36.08
C THR A 712 -19.01 14.33 -35.48
N SER A 713 -18.59 13.06 -35.39
CA SER A 713 -17.23 12.70 -34.96
C SER A 713 -16.16 13.23 -35.92
N ALA A 714 -16.31 12.98 -37.23
CA ALA A 714 -15.36 13.45 -38.23
C ALA A 714 -15.27 14.99 -38.31
N ARG A 715 -16.35 15.71 -37.97
CA ARG A 715 -16.34 17.18 -37.82
C ARG A 715 -15.67 17.61 -36.51
N LEU A 716 -15.88 16.87 -35.42
CA LEU A 716 -15.26 17.14 -34.12
C LEU A 716 -13.74 16.99 -34.19
N GLU A 717 -13.24 15.91 -34.79
CA GLU A 717 -11.80 15.67 -35.01
C GLU A 717 -11.12 16.84 -35.76
N GLN A 718 -11.80 17.41 -36.77
CA GLN A 718 -11.33 18.60 -37.50
C GLN A 718 -11.33 19.89 -36.67
N VAL A 719 -12.21 19.99 -35.66
CA VAL A 719 -12.24 21.12 -34.72
C VAL A 719 -11.17 20.95 -33.64
N GLU A 720 -11.00 19.74 -33.10
CA GLU A 720 -9.98 19.39 -32.10
C GLU A 720 -8.56 19.58 -32.64
N ALA A 721 -8.28 19.14 -33.88
CA ALA A 721 -7.00 19.38 -34.52
C ALA A 721 -6.68 20.89 -34.68
N LYS A 722 -7.69 21.72 -35.01
CA LYS A 722 -7.54 23.18 -35.09
C LYS A 722 -7.41 23.84 -33.73
N TYR A 723 -8.11 23.32 -32.72
CA TYR A 723 -8.02 23.79 -31.34
C TYR A 723 -6.64 23.50 -30.75
N LEU A 724 -6.08 22.31 -30.98
CA LEU A 724 -4.72 21.95 -30.60
C LEU A 724 -3.69 22.87 -31.25
N HIS A 725 -3.84 23.17 -32.55
CA HIS A 725 -2.95 24.11 -33.24
C HIS A 725 -3.03 25.52 -32.63
N LEU A 726 -4.25 26.02 -32.35
CA LEU A 726 -4.47 27.30 -31.67
C LEU A 726 -3.89 27.32 -30.25
N GLN A 727 -4.00 26.22 -29.50
CA GLN A 727 -3.43 26.08 -28.16
C GLN A 727 -1.90 26.09 -28.18
N ASN A 728 -1.28 25.44 -29.18
CA ASN A 728 0.17 25.48 -29.38
C ASN A 728 0.64 26.92 -29.70
N SER A 729 0.02 27.59 -30.67
CA SER A 729 0.34 28.99 -31.02
C SER A 729 0.09 29.95 -29.85
N SER A 730 -0.98 29.76 -29.07
CA SER A 730 -1.25 30.53 -27.85
C SER A 730 -0.16 30.32 -26.78
N SER A 731 0.32 29.09 -26.62
CA SER A 731 1.40 28.75 -25.69
C SER A 731 2.74 29.37 -26.12
N GLU A 732 3.03 29.36 -27.41
CA GLU A 732 4.20 30.02 -28.00
C GLU A 732 4.13 31.55 -27.84
N ILE A 733 2.97 32.17 -28.13
CA ILE A 733 2.74 33.60 -27.87
C ILE A 733 2.93 33.93 -26.39
N GLN A 734 2.41 33.11 -25.46
CA GLN A 734 2.63 33.31 -24.03
C GLN A 734 4.10 33.11 -23.61
N HIS A 735 4.83 32.20 -24.25
CA HIS A 735 6.26 32.02 -24.02
C HIS A 735 7.04 33.26 -24.47
N LEU A 736 6.81 33.72 -25.70
CA LEU A 736 7.43 34.93 -26.25
C LEU A 736 7.06 36.18 -25.44
N GLN A 737 5.81 36.31 -24.97
CA GLN A 737 5.38 37.39 -24.08
C GLN A 737 6.08 37.33 -22.71
N LYS A 738 6.32 36.14 -22.15
CA LYS A 738 7.12 35.96 -20.93
C LYS A 738 8.60 36.30 -21.15
N GLU A 739 9.16 35.93 -22.29
CA GLU A 739 10.54 36.27 -22.68
C GLU A 739 10.72 37.79 -22.84
N ILE A 740 9.83 38.43 -23.61
CA ILE A 740 9.75 39.89 -23.74
C ILE A 740 9.56 40.53 -22.36
N SER A 741 8.72 39.97 -21.49
CA SER A 741 8.53 40.48 -20.12
C SER A 741 9.78 40.33 -19.25
N ARG A 742 10.56 39.25 -19.37
CA ARG A 742 11.86 39.09 -18.69
C ARG A 742 12.85 40.13 -19.20
N CYS A 743 13.02 40.25 -20.52
CA CYS A 743 13.93 41.22 -21.13
C CYS A 743 13.57 42.68 -20.80
N LEU A 744 12.27 43.01 -20.68
CA LEU A 744 11.81 44.31 -20.23
C LEU A 744 11.94 44.52 -18.72
N GLN A 745 11.77 43.46 -17.90
CA GLN A 745 12.01 43.53 -16.45
C GLN A 745 13.51 43.59 -16.09
N PHE A 746 14.39 43.18 -17.01
CA PHE A 746 15.83 43.42 -16.92
C PHE A 746 16.21 44.90 -17.08
N ARG A 747 15.24 45.80 -17.32
CA ARG A 747 15.46 47.24 -17.47
C ARG A 747 15.00 48.02 -16.23
N TRP A 748 15.93 48.25 -15.31
CA TRP A 748 15.86 49.32 -14.30
C TRP A 748 14.55 49.37 -13.48
N ARG A 749 14.37 48.39 -12.57
CA ARG A 749 13.42 48.55 -11.45
C ARG A 749 14.11 49.24 -10.28
N SER A 750 13.80 50.52 -10.08
CA SER A 750 14.30 51.40 -9.00
C SER A 750 14.07 50.91 -7.56
N ASP A 751 13.30 49.83 -7.38
CA ASP A 751 12.69 49.46 -6.11
C ASP A 751 13.35 48.23 -5.45
N PHE A 752 14.42 47.69 -6.08
CA PHE A 752 15.24 46.60 -5.54
C PHE A 752 16.74 46.95 -5.65
N SER A 753 17.25 47.65 -4.63
CA SER A 753 18.69 47.82 -4.41
C SER A 753 19.31 46.45 -4.08
N ALA A 754 19.85 45.78 -5.09
CA ALA A 754 20.25 44.38 -5.05
C ALA A 754 21.69 44.14 -5.55
N GLY A 755 22.66 44.83 -4.94
CA GLY A 755 24.09 44.46 -4.94
C GLY A 755 24.91 44.65 -6.23
N ASP A 756 24.31 44.50 -7.42
CA ASP A 756 25.04 44.50 -8.69
C ASP A 756 25.34 45.91 -9.26
N GLU A 757 24.85 47.00 -8.65
CA GLU A 757 25.15 48.37 -9.11
C GLU A 757 26.57 48.84 -8.76
N ASP A 758 27.20 48.26 -7.74
CA ASP A 758 28.59 48.56 -7.32
C ASP A 758 29.63 47.60 -7.95
N ILE A 759 29.22 46.67 -8.83
CA ILE A 759 30.15 45.73 -9.49
C ILE A 759 30.60 46.29 -10.83
N ASP A 760 31.63 47.14 -10.78
CA ASP A 760 32.34 47.64 -11.97
C ASP A 760 32.89 46.48 -12.82
N LEU A 761 32.76 46.63 -14.15
CA LEU A 761 33.33 45.68 -15.11
C LEU A 761 34.86 45.78 -15.13
N VAL A 762 35.55 44.65 -15.24
CA VAL A 762 37.03 44.54 -15.24
C VAL A 762 37.65 45.64 -16.14
N PRO A 763 38.59 46.47 -15.64
CA PRO A 763 39.14 47.62 -16.37
C PRO A 763 39.61 47.26 -17.78
N LEU A 764 39.56 48.22 -18.71
CA LEU A 764 39.87 47.96 -20.12
C LEU A 764 41.30 47.48 -20.32
N GLU A 765 42.21 48.03 -19.51
CA GLU A 765 43.63 47.70 -19.45
C GLU A 765 43.84 46.25 -19.01
N GLU A 766 43.17 45.82 -17.95
CA GLU A 766 43.22 44.45 -17.43
C GLU A 766 42.50 43.46 -18.36
N PHE A 767 41.39 43.87 -18.98
CA PHE A 767 40.69 43.09 -19.99
C PHE A 767 41.59 42.79 -21.19
N TYR A 768 42.21 43.81 -21.80
CA TYR A 768 43.10 43.58 -22.95
C TYR A 768 44.43 42.90 -22.57
N ALA A 769 44.85 42.92 -21.30
CA ALA A 769 46.04 42.21 -20.83
C ALA A 769 45.78 40.74 -20.45
N SER A 770 44.56 40.39 -20.01
CA SER A 770 44.23 39.05 -19.49
C SER A 770 43.31 38.20 -20.37
N ALA A 771 42.50 38.83 -21.23
CA ALA A 771 41.52 38.11 -22.06
C ALA A 771 42.19 37.50 -23.31
N PRO A 772 41.96 36.21 -23.61
CA PRO A 772 42.50 35.57 -24.82
C PRO A 772 42.12 36.33 -26.10
N GLU A 773 43.04 36.40 -27.07
CA GLU A 773 42.89 37.20 -28.30
C GLU A 773 41.60 36.90 -29.09
N GLY A 774 41.17 35.62 -29.10
CA GLY A 774 39.92 35.17 -29.73
C GLY A 774 38.64 35.72 -29.08
N VAL A 775 38.72 36.26 -27.87
CA VAL A 775 37.63 36.96 -27.14
C VAL A 775 37.87 38.46 -27.14
N SER A 776 39.09 38.93 -26.89
CA SER A 776 39.39 40.36 -26.77
C SER A 776 39.34 41.12 -28.11
N ARG A 777 39.70 40.47 -29.23
CA ARG A 777 39.52 40.93 -30.62
C ARG A 777 39.77 42.44 -30.83
N PRO A 778 40.98 42.95 -30.48
CA PRO A 778 41.24 44.38 -30.37
C PRO A 778 40.97 45.17 -31.67
N GLU A 779 41.12 44.56 -32.85
CA GLU A 779 40.77 45.12 -34.16
C GLU A 779 39.34 45.70 -34.23
N VAL A 780 38.38 44.98 -33.63
CA VAL A 780 36.95 45.31 -33.72
C VAL A 780 36.45 45.95 -32.43
N THR A 781 36.88 45.44 -31.27
CA THR A 781 36.41 45.92 -29.96
C THR A 781 36.96 47.28 -29.58
N LYS A 782 38.09 47.74 -30.15
CA LYS A 782 38.52 49.15 -29.97
C LYS A 782 37.72 50.12 -30.83
N THR A 783 37.07 49.61 -31.88
CA THR A 783 36.35 50.41 -32.89
C THR A 783 34.83 50.46 -32.60
N ASN A 784 34.24 49.40 -32.04
CA ASN A 784 32.83 49.32 -31.67
C ASN A 784 32.63 49.13 -30.14
N LEU A 785 32.18 50.20 -29.47
CA LEU A 785 31.85 50.23 -28.03
C LEU A 785 30.84 49.16 -27.59
N HIS A 786 29.90 48.75 -28.45
CA HIS A 786 28.92 47.73 -28.09
C HIS A 786 29.56 46.33 -28.04
N GLU A 787 30.33 45.99 -29.07
CA GLU A 787 31.08 44.72 -29.12
C GLU A 787 32.16 44.65 -28.03
N GLN A 788 32.79 45.78 -27.70
CA GLN A 788 33.70 45.88 -26.54
C GLN A 788 33.02 45.46 -25.23
N ARG A 789 31.80 45.96 -24.98
CA ARG A 789 31.04 45.61 -23.77
C ARG A 789 30.60 44.15 -23.76
N LEU A 790 30.17 43.61 -24.91
CA LEU A 790 29.84 42.19 -25.05
C LEU A 790 31.06 41.29 -24.83
N ALA A 791 32.23 41.65 -25.35
CA ALA A 791 33.47 40.90 -25.16
C ALA A 791 33.93 40.89 -23.69
N ARG A 792 33.87 42.03 -22.99
CA ARG A 792 34.13 42.14 -21.54
C ARG A 792 33.20 41.24 -20.72
N LEU A 793 31.89 41.36 -20.94
CA LEU A 793 30.88 40.51 -20.28
C LEU A 793 31.08 39.02 -20.57
N THR A 794 31.51 38.67 -21.78
CA THR A 794 31.77 37.28 -22.19
C THR A 794 33.03 36.70 -21.54
N TRP A 795 34.04 37.53 -21.22
CA TRP A 795 35.20 37.09 -20.43
C TRP A 795 34.82 36.94 -18.95
N GLU A 796 34.17 37.96 -18.35
CA GLU A 796 33.77 37.90 -16.95
C GLU A 796 32.82 36.73 -16.62
N ILE A 797 31.85 36.42 -17.48
CA ILE A 797 30.97 35.27 -17.24
C ILE A 797 31.73 33.94 -17.29
N ALA A 798 32.83 33.85 -18.03
CA ALA A 798 33.69 32.67 -18.05
C ALA A 798 34.57 32.59 -16.79
N GLN A 799 35.14 33.70 -16.33
CA GLN A 799 35.85 33.76 -15.04
C GLN A 799 34.94 33.41 -13.87
N ARG A 800 33.75 34.04 -13.79
CA ARG A 800 32.75 33.79 -12.74
C ARG A 800 32.29 32.32 -12.73
N LYS A 801 32.17 31.67 -13.90
CA LYS A 801 31.92 30.22 -13.99
C LYS A 801 33.07 29.39 -13.41
N ALA A 802 34.31 29.62 -13.83
CA ALA A 802 35.46 28.88 -13.30
C ALA A 802 35.64 29.05 -11.77
N LEU A 803 35.29 30.22 -11.22
CA LEU A 803 35.25 30.46 -9.77
C LEU A 803 34.12 29.67 -9.09
N VAL A 804 32.93 29.58 -9.69
CA VAL A 804 31.83 28.73 -9.20
C VAL A 804 32.20 27.26 -9.24
N ASP A 805 32.79 26.77 -10.35
CA ASP A 805 33.27 25.39 -10.47
C ASP A 805 34.27 25.06 -9.34
N THR A 806 35.24 25.95 -9.13
CA THR A 806 36.22 25.86 -8.02
C THR A 806 35.55 25.85 -6.65
N LEU A 807 34.53 26.69 -6.43
CA LEU A 807 33.78 26.73 -5.18
C LEU A 807 33.03 25.42 -4.93
N THR A 808 32.36 24.86 -5.94
CA THR A 808 31.66 23.56 -5.78
C THR A 808 32.63 22.42 -5.48
N GLU A 809 33.87 22.45 -6.00
CA GLU A 809 34.91 21.48 -5.65
C GLU A 809 35.31 21.58 -4.18
N GLN A 810 35.52 22.80 -3.66
CA GLN A 810 35.84 23.01 -2.25
C GLN A 810 34.67 22.66 -1.31
N GLU A 811 33.43 22.92 -1.73
CA GLU A 811 32.24 22.47 -0.98
C GLU A 811 32.13 20.94 -0.96
N GLY A 812 32.42 20.25 -2.08
CA GLY A 812 32.53 18.80 -2.13
C GLY A 812 33.57 18.26 -1.15
N ARG A 813 34.79 18.82 -1.17
CA ARG A 813 35.88 18.49 -0.23
C ARG A 813 35.46 18.73 1.24
N ARG A 814 34.80 19.86 1.53
CA ARG A 814 34.24 20.17 2.87
C ARG A 814 33.23 19.11 3.31
N ASN A 815 32.30 18.72 2.44
CA ASN A 815 31.25 17.76 2.77
C ASN A 815 31.84 16.35 3.05
N VAL A 816 32.88 15.94 2.33
CA VAL A 816 33.64 14.70 2.61
C VAL A 816 34.33 14.77 3.98
N LEU A 817 34.92 15.91 4.35
CA LEU A 817 35.54 16.11 5.66
C LEU A 817 34.51 16.05 6.80
N ILE A 818 33.33 16.67 6.63
CA ILE A 818 32.22 16.59 7.59
C ILE A 818 31.77 15.13 7.80
N SER A 819 31.62 14.37 6.72
CA SER A 819 31.31 12.93 6.81
C SER A 819 32.38 12.14 7.58
N SER A 820 33.66 12.42 7.33
CA SER A 820 34.78 11.81 8.07
C SER A 820 34.76 12.14 9.57
N ILE A 821 34.39 13.38 9.93
CA ILE A 821 34.26 13.81 11.34
C ILE A 821 33.09 13.08 12.00
N ASN A 822 31.91 13.04 11.36
CA ASN A 822 30.73 12.36 11.90
C ASN A 822 30.98 10.86 12.14
N GLY A 823 31.66 10.17 11.22
CA GLY A 823 32.05 8.77 11.40
C GLY A 823 33.04 8.56 12.56
N LYS A 824 33.99 9.49 12.77
CA LYS A 824 34.91 9.46 13.91
C LYS A 824 34.18 9.72 15.24
N GLU A 825 33.23 10.65 15.27
CA GLU A 825 32.37 10.88 16.44
C GLU A 825 31.54 9.66 16.79
N GLN A 826 30.89 9.01 15.81
CA GLN A 826 30.06 7.84 16.04
C GLN A 826 30.90 6.67 16.61
N ARG A 827 32.13 6.50 16.11
CA ARG A 827 33.11 5.56 16.65
C ARG A 827 33.56 5.93 18.08
N LEU A 828 33.76 7.20 18.41
CA LEU A 828 34.04 7.67 19.78
C LEU A 828 32.87 7.41 20.74
N LYS A 829 31.63 7.72 20.31
CA LYS A 829 30.39 7.42 21.04
C LYS A 829 30.27 5.91 21.31
N GLY A 830 30.62 5.07 20.33
CA GLY A 830 30.69 3.61 20.47
C GLY A 830 31.87 3.08 21.32
N LEU A 831 32.95 3.84 21.52
CA LEU A 831 33.97 3.50 22.51
C LEU A 831 33.48 3.77 23.95
N ARG A 832 32.74 4.87 24.17
CA ARG A 832 32.28 5.25 25.52
C ARG A 832 31.40 4.18 26.16
N SER A 833 30.51 3.54 25.41
CA SER A 833 29.69 2.43 25.91
C SER A 833 30.52 1.16 26.19
N LYS A 834 31.51 0.85 25.34
CA LYS A 834 32.44 -0.27 25.57
C LYS A 834 33.30 -0.06 26.81
N ILE A 835 33.80 1.15 27.05
CA ILE A 835 34.55 1.50 28.25
C ILE A 835 33.66 1.38 29.49
N ALA A 836 32.41 1.87 29.45
CA ALA A 836 31.47 1.73 30.57
C ALA A 836 31.17 0.25 30.88
N ALA A 837 30.96 -0.60 29.87
CA ALA A 837 30.77 -2.04 30.07
C ALA A 837 32.02 -2.71 30.68
N LEU A 838 33.21 -2.31 30.24
CA LEU A 838 34.49 -2.84 30.75
C LEU A 838 34.75 -2.38 32.20
N MET A 839 34.39 -1.15 32.57
CA MET A 839 34.40 -0.68 33.97
C MET A 839 33.45 -1.51 34.85
N THR A 840 32.22 -1.77 34.39
CA THR A 840 31.28 -2.63 35.12
C THR A 840 31.81 -4.06 35.27
N ALA A 841 32.42 -4.63 34.23
CA ALA A 841 33.00 -5.98 34.27
C ALA A 841 34.26 -6.08 35.14
N ALA A 842 35.06 -5.01 35.24
CA ALA A 842 36.23 -4.96 36.10
C ALA A 842 35.90 -4.75 37.59
N LYS A 843 34.68 -4.29 37.91
CA LYS A 843 34.28 -3.89 39.26
C LYS A 843 34.46 -5.00 40.33
N PRO A 844 34.08 -6.27 40.12
CA PRO A 844 34.29 -7.32 41.11
C PRO A 844 35.78 -7.59 41.40
N VAL A 845 36.65 -7.36 40.41
CA VAL A 845 38.11 -7.50 40.55
C VAL A 845 38.70 -6.32 41.32
N GLN A 846 38.18 -5.11 41.11
CA GLN A 846 38.56 -3.91 41.90
C GLN A 846 38.11 -4.03 43.36
N GLU A 847 36.94 -4.62 43.61
CA GLU A 847 36.42 -4.94 44.94
C GLU A 847 37.30 -6.02 45.61
N ALA A 848 37.62 -7.12 44.92
CA ALA A 848 38.49 -8.18 45.43
C ALA A 848 39.96 -7.75 45.68
N LEU A 849 40.46 -6.73 44.98
CA LEU A 849 41.80 -6.16 45.17
C LEU A 849 41.82 -4.97 46.16
N GLY A 850 40.68 -4.61 46.78
CA GLY A 850 40.58 -3.51 47.74
C GLY A 850 40.70 -2.09 47.14
N VAL A 851 40.63 -1.95 45.81
CA VAL A 851 40.83 -0.68 45.09
C VAL A 851 39.52 0.14 44.96
N GLY A 852 38.38 -0.45 45.30
CA GLY A 852 37.04 0.06 44.94
C GLY A 852 36.59 1.41 45.51
N ASN A 853 37.23 1.95 46.56
CA ASN A 853 36.70 3.10 47.32
C ASN A 853 37.32 4.48 46.98
N ALA A 854 38.01 4.61 45.85
CA ALA A 854 38.39 5.92 45.31
C ALA A 854 37.15 6.65 44.74
N SER A 855 36.43 7.38 45.59
CA SER A 855 35.30 8.23 45.16
C SER A 855 35.76 9.25 44.11
N ALA A 856 34.84 9.68 43.22
CA ALA A 856 35.19 10.45 42.03
C ALA A 856 35.96 11.76 42.31
N SER A 857 35.71 12.39 43.47
CA SER A 857 36.46 13.58 43.91
C SER A 857 37.96 13.33 44.05
N SER A 858 38.39 12.12 44.45
CA SER A 858 39.81 11.77 44.63
C SER A 858 40.58 11.80 43.30
N ALA A 859 39.93 11.49 42.17
CA ALA A 859 40.55 11.58 40.86
C ALA A 859 40.72 13.04 40.40
N GLU A 860 39.69 13.87 40.58
CA GLU A 860 39.73 15.30 40.24
C GLU A 860 40.68 16.08 41.18
N GLN A 861 40.72 15.75 42.47
CA GLN A 861 41.66 16.30 43.44
C GLN A 861 43.12 15.95 43.08
N ARG A 862 43.40 14.73 42.62
CA ARG A 862 44.74 14.35 42.10
C ARG A 862 45.10 15.07 40.79
N ALA A 863 44.12 15.45 39.97
CA ALA A 863 44.34 16.27 38.77
C ALA A 863 44.52 17.77 39.09
N LEU A 864 43.97 18.26 40.21
CA LEU A 864 44.25 19.59 40.75
C LEU A 864 45.60 19.64 41.49
N PHE A 865 45.98 18.55 42.15
CA PHE A 865 47.26 18.40 42.85
C PHE A 865 48.48 18.59 41.94
N SER A 866 48.45 18.08 40.70
CA SER A 866 49.54 18.26 39.73
C SER A 866 49.66 19.69 39.18
N LEU A 867 48.78 20.60 39.58
CA LEU A 867 48.81 22.03 39.25
C LEU A 867 49.28 22.91 40.42
N LEU A 868 49.62 22.33 41.58
CA LEU A 868 50.14 23.04 42.74
C LEU A 868 51.68 23.09 42.75
N PRO A 869 52.30 24.21 43.18
CA PRO A 869 53.72 24.28 43.48
C PRO A 869 54.15 23.23 44.52
N HIS A 870 55.38 22.74 44.40
CA HIS A 870 55.89 21.58 45.16
C HIS A 870 55.70 21.72 46.67
N ASP A 871 56.03 22.88 47.24
CA ASP A 871 55.98 23.13 48.69
C ASP A 871 54.55 23.07 49.24
N LEU A 872 53.56 23.51 48.45
CA LEU A 872 52.13 23.40 48.77
C LEU A 872 51.61 21.96 48.59
N SER A 873 52.14 21.22 47.62
CA SER A 873 51.80 19.81 47.40
C SER A 873 52.24 18.93 48.58
N VAL A 874 53.41 19.20 49.17
CA VAL A 874 53.91 18.50 50.37
C VAL A 874 53.01 18.78 51.59
N LEU A 875 52.63 20.04 51.82
CA LEU A 875 51.73 20.42 52.91
C LEU A 875 50.34 19.77 52.79
N TYR A 876 49.79 19.66 51.58
CA TYR A 876 48.53 18.97 51.35
C TYR A 876 48.62 17.46 51.64
N VAL A 877 49.69 16.79 51.21
CA VAL A 877 49.92 15.36 51.50
C VAL A 877 50.09 15.10 52.99
N GLN A 878 50.78 15.99 53.71
CA GLN A 878 50.87 15.92 55.17
C GLN A 878 49.48 16.13 55.82
N ALA A 879 48.67 17.06 55.33
CA ALA A 879 47.31 17.27 55.82
C ALA A 879 46.37 16.07 55.55
N GLU A 880 46.47 15.39 54.40
CA GLU A 880 45.76 14.11 54.17
C GLU A 880 46.24 13.03 55.15
N ALA A 881 47.55 12.87 55.34
CA ALA A 881 48.08 11.88 56.27
C ALA A 881 47.62 12.13 57.72
N TYR A 882 47.58 13.38 58.17
CA TYR A 882 47.03 13.73 59.49
C TYR A 882 45.51 13.56 59.58
N ARG A 883 44.76 13.82 58.50
CA ARG A 883 43.31 13.55 58.42
C ARG A 883 43.02 12.05 58.54
N ASP A 884 43.77 11.20 57.85
CA ASP A 884 43.56 9.76 57.85
C ASP A 884 44.02 9.07 59.16
N ILE A 885 44.81 9.78 59.98
CA ILE A 885 45.13 9.41 61.37
C ILE A 885 44.06 9.92 62.36
N MET A 886 43.34 10.99 62.03
CA MET A 886 42.32 11.63 62.87
C MET A 886 40.91 11.21 62.46
N GLU A 887 40.44 10.07 62.97
CA GLU A 887 39.04 9.59 62.82
C GLU A 887 38.03 10.54 63.53
N GLY A 888 37.79 11.73 62.97
CA GLY A 888 37.04 12.77 63.69
C GLY A 888 36.75 14.09 62.99
N GLY A 889 36.84 14.17 61.66
CA GLY A 889 36.15 15.19 60.85
C GLY A 889 36.61 16.65 60.93
N ARG A 890 37.21 17.13 59.83
CA ARG A 890 36.92 18.44 59.22
C ARG A 890 37.30 18.41 57.73
N LEU A 891 36.68 19.27 56.92
CA LEU A 891 36.72 19.17 55.45
C LEU A 891 37.58 20.28 54.83
N CYS A 892 38.88 20.04 54.70
CA CYS A 892 39.73 20.88 53.84
C CYS A 892 39.38 20.65 52.38
N SER A 893 39.06 21.73 51.66
CA SER A 893 38.76 21.71 50.22
C SER A 893 39.54 22.80 49.49
N VAL A 894 40.11 22.44 48.34
CA VAL A 894 40.87 23.38 47.49
C VAL A 894 39.99 23.76 46.31
N ALA A 895 39.65 25.04 46.19
CA ALA A 895 38.78 25.57 45.15
C ALA A 895 39.52 26.62 44.31
N LYS A 896 39.40 26.55 42.99
CA LYS A 896 40.07 27.48 42.07
C LYS A 896 39.14 28.62 41.68
N ALA A 897 39.27 29.76 42.37
CA ALA A 897 38.74 31.02 41.87
C ALA A 897 39.48 31.44 40.59
N ARG A 898 38.87 32.29 39.75
CA ARG A 898 39.32 32.45 38.35
C ARG A 898 40.67 33.14 38.17
N ASP A 899 41.09 33.99 39.11
CA ASP A 899 42.32 34.80 38.96
C ASP A 899 43.35 34.59 40.09
N TYR A 900 42.98 33.98 41.23
CA TYR A 900 43.91 33.60 42.31
C TYR A 900 43.51 32.28 42.98
N THR A 901 44.50 31.54 43.48
CA THR A 901 44.31 30.27 44.20
C THR A 901 44.42 30.51 45.71
N GLU A 902 43.30 30.67 46.40
CA GLU A 902 43.27 30.64 47.87
C GLU A 902 43.13 29.20 48.39
N VAL A 903 43.76 28.92 49.54
CA VAL A 903 43.63 27.65 50.26
C VAL A 903 43.07 27.95 51.64
N THR A 904 41.79 27.60 51.86
CA THR A 904 41.08 27.88 53.11
C THR A 904 41.03 26.62 53.98
N MET A 905 41.63 26.69 55.17
CA MET A 905 41.48 25.67 56.22
C MET A 905 40.32 26.04 57.16
N PHE A 906 39.60 25.04 57.66
CA PHE A 906 38.49 25.16 58.62
C PHE A 906 38.55 24.04 59.65
#